data_AF-A0A2T4WBR2-F1
#
_entry.id   AF-A0A2T4WBR2-F1
#
_cell.length_a   1.000
_cell.length_b   1.000
_cell.length_c   1.000
_cell.angle_alpha   90.00
_cell.angle_beta   90.00
_cell.angle_gamma   90.00
#
_symmetry.space_group_name_H-M   'P 1'
#
loop_
_entity.id
_entity.type
_entity.pdbx_description
1 polymer ?
#
loop_
_entity_poly.entity_id
_entity_poly.type
_entity_poly.pdbx_seq_one_letter_code
_entity_poly.pdbx_strand_id
1 'polypeptide(L)'
;MSNFTLPPVEAVQLAFETCVKTAKSISEKSVSGVLLKGLGLDKSFAEAFEAHVADVLKTHRKAWLDALVYQPKEYFIEPTFNEISEAEAVAYEAEVESWPIVKVELPENQKESRKIYPRAFEPWEEKEVNFLTELLDKTNDADYLAKLLRRSESSILGAGDKIICKGHYGDYSPNFKIFRPTKSADLAVPSAPEEAKASGAEQRVGGLNDEQSSAVLHQGKRLLVLAGAGSGKTRTLIQKIQYLIEEQGVRANEILAITYTKNAASEMLDRLILMEDSTGEFAKALEDNSATKAKLHAMRTEFKRKIPWLNTLKLTTFHGFCYQLLRHQGAKQYDNQFKVLSTDKFQESGFKHGAEEQPMDIVNRLVIQLCSEPEYLLKLKRYLLDYYVFHHKSTDKGAGQAFKSGKNYITLNGTQVRSKSERYIADWLYRHDIAFEYEPKVNLDQFRFYPDFYIPEANLFLEHVSKLSKGTKTKMKEFEHAGRKCVTTYESQMENIAEFNAVLEGLLKKRLDSSFEWKADAHLSYEEEFARYQKEMKRFLSNALQVWDMVRVEGLDFEALFAKASTDQHERVREFYILVKPLLKRYHEYCTNKSYLDFNEMILQSMALLESDAKALEVVSAQYKYILIDEFQDVNNLQVRLIQKILKDETQLFCVGDDWQSIYGFRGSNVDYTVNFKNHFKGAEVVKLTKNYRSMPTIVEAGNHVISYNEHKVDKTVLAHKEGQTKIHLYAGKDEVANVEYVADAVRQLYEQDYQKEDILILHRRSADYALYYEYFKEMGLEVQHSTIHGAKGLEARAVFILGLHDMPGGFPEVWSTDRIYQLIKTTDLKALMEEERRLFYVAITRAKDELFLLSIKGSPSAFLTEIPSKYISKSKKVALLKNEQVYQCTECHTLCEQDVNYCPNCGAPNYF
;
A
#
# COMPACT_ATOMS: atom_id res chain seq x y z
N MET A 1 19.11 4.08 -3.36
CA MET A 1 19.82 5.31 -2.94
C MET A 1 19.22 6.50 -3.70
N SER A 2 18.08 7.05 -3.27
CA SER A 2 17.42 8.16 -4.00
C SER A 2 17.27 9.45 -3.18
N ASN A 3 17.71 9.51 -1.92
CA ASN A 3 17.39 10.62 -1.01
C ASN A 3 18.58 11.18 -0.20
N PHE A 4 19.81 11.22 -0.72
CA PHE A 4 20.94 11.84 -0.01
C PHE A 4 21.70 12.82 -0.90
N THR A 5 21.61 14.11 -0.58
CA THR A 5 22.61 15.11 -0.96
C THR A 5 23.76 15.04 0.05
N LEU A 6 24.72 14.14 -0.17
CA LEU A 6 26.00 14.18 0.52
C LEU A 6 26.99 15.04 -0.29
N PRO A 7 27.93 15.74 0.35
CA PRO A 7 29.03 16.39 -0.35
C PRO A 7 29.78 15.39 -1.24
N PRO A 8 30.33 15.80 -2.40
CA PRO A 8 30.89 14.90 -3.42
C PRO A 8 31.95 13.93 -2.89
N VAL A 9 32.73 14.35 -1.90
CA VAL A 9 33.83 13.55 -1.31
C VAL A 9 33.30 12.37 -0.47
N GLU A 10 32.23 12.58 0.30
CA GLU A 10 31.65 11.54 1.16
C GLU A 10 30.86 10.51 0.36
N ALA A 11 30.23 10.94 -0.74
CA ALA A 11 29.53 10.05 -1.67
C ALA A 11 30.50 9.11 -2.41
N VAL A 12 31.67 9.61 -2.81
CA VAL A 12 32.72 8.83 -3.49
C VAL A 12 33.37 7.84 -2.53
N GLN A 13 33.62 8.24 -1.28
CA GLN A 13 34.18 7.35 -0.27
C GLN A 13 33.20 6.22 0.11
N LEU A 14 31.92 6.54 0.25
CA LEU A 14 30.88 5.55 0.50
C LEU A 14 30.70 4.58 -0.68
N ALA A 15 30.78 5.08 -1.93
CA ALA A 15 30.74 4.24 -3.13
C ALA A 15 31.95 3.29 -3.19
N PHE A 16 33.15 3.78 -2.86
CA PHE A 16 34.37 2.97 -2.81
C PHE A 16 34.28 1.88 -1.73
N GLU A 17 33.86 2.22 -0.51
CA GLU A 17 33.67 1.26 0.58
C GLU A 17 32.59 0.21 0.26
N THR A 18 31.55 0.61 -0.47
CA THR A 18 30.49 -0.28 -0.93
C THR A 18 30.98 -1.22 -2.03
N CYS A 19 31.77 -0.75 -2.99
CA CYS A 19 32.38 -1.58 -4.02
C CYS A 19 33.37 -2.58 -3.41
N VAL A 20 34.19 -2.16 -2.44
CA VAL A 20 35.12 -3.05 -1.73
C VAL A 20 34.35 -4.10 -0.91
N LYS A 21 33.30 -3.72 -0.19
CA LYS A 21 32.44 -4.67 0.54
C LYS A 21 31.71 -5.65 -0.39
N THR A 22 31.27 -5.17 -1.55
CA THR A 22 30.57 -6.01 -2.53
C THR A 22 31.52 -6.98 -3.20
N ALA A 23 32.73 -6.54 -3.58
CA ALA A 23 33.79 -7.40 -4.10
C ALA A 23 34.21 -8.46 -3.07
N LYS A 24 34.37 -8.07 -1.78
CA LYS A 24 34.61 -9.01 -0.69
C LYS A 24 33.47 -9.99 -0.48
N SER A 25 32.22 -9.53 -0.55
CA SER A 25 31.04 -10.40 -0.44
C SER A 25 30.89 -11.35 -1.63
N ILE A 26 31.39 -10.98 -2.81
CA ILE A 26 31.39 -11.85 -4.00
C ILE A 26 32.51 -12.90 -3.89
N SER A 27 33.70 -12.51 -3.43
CA SER A 27 34.83 -13.40 -3.11
C SER A 27 34.50 -14.39 -1.97
N GLU A 28 33.84 -13.94 -0.90
CA GLU A 28 33.46 -14.79 0.23
C GLU A 28 32.27 -15.72 -0.08
N LYS A 29 31.38 -15.34 -1.01
CA LYS A 29 30.24 -16.18 -1.46
C LYS A 29 30.55 -17.11 -2.63
N SER A 30 31.65 -16.89 -3.37
CA SER A 30 32.02 -17.70 -4.53
C SER A 30 32.82 -18.96 -4.19
N VAL A 31 33.21 -19.17 -2.92
CA VAL A 31 33.81 -20.43 -2.46
C VAL A 31 32.77 -21.34 -1.81
N SER A 32 31.74 -21.71 -2.58
CA SER A 32 31.04 -22.98 -2.34
C SER A 32 31.27 -23.87 -3.56
N GLY A 33 31.91 -25.03 -3.35
CA GLY A 33 32.43 -25.91 -4.40
C GLY A 33 31.38 -26.55 -5.33
N VAL A 34 30.14 -26.06 -5.34
CA VAL A 34 29.04 -26.54 -6.17
C VAL A 34 28.94 -25.73 -7.48
N LEU A 35 29.24 -24.42 -7.47
CA LEU A 35 29.12 -23.57 -8.67
C LEU A 35 30.20 -23.85 -9.73
N LEU A 36 31.42 -24.19 -9.29
CA LEU A 36 32.56 -24.47 -10.19
C LEU A 36 32.36 -25.77 -10.99
N LYS A 37 31.64 -26.75 -10.43
CA LYS A 37 31.39 -28.04 -11.08
C LYS A 37 30.31 -27.97 -12.15
N GLY A 38 29.36 -27.05 -12.04
CA GLY A 38 28.28 -26.86 -13.01
C GLY A 38 28.67 -26.08 -14.27
N LEU A 39 29.76 -25.28 -14.19
CA LEU A 39 30.23 -24.43 -15.29
C LEU A 39 31.55 -24.92 -15.93
N GLY A 40 32.13 -26.02 -15.43
CA GLY A 40 33.37 -26.60 -15.96
C GLY A 40 34.64 -25.76 -15.72
N LEU A 41 34.59 -24.78 -14.81
CA LEU A 41 35.71 -23.89 -14.49
C LEU A 41 36.46 -24.41 -13.27
N ASP A 42 37.78 -24.48 -13.36
CA ASP A 42 38.61 -25.01 -12.28
C ASP A 42 38.97 -23.94 -11.23
N LYS A 43 39.61 -24.41 -10.16
CA LYS A 43 40.04 -23.57 -9.03
C LYS A 43 41.08 -22.50 -9.43
N SER A 44 41.83 -22.71 -10.51
CA SER A 44 42.84 -21.77 -11.01
C SER A 44 42.20 -20.51 -11.61
N PHE A 45 40.99 -20.64 -12.17
CA PHE A 45 40.24 -19.50 -12.73
C PHE A 45 39.76 -18.52 -11.65
N ALA A 46 39.29 -19.04 -10.50
CA ALA A 46 38.86 -18.20 -9.38
C ALA A 46 40.04 -17.44 -8.76
N GLU A 47 41.19 -18.09 -8.62
CA GLU A 47 42.43 -17.48 -8.10
C GLU A 47 42.98 -16.42 -9.08
N ALA A 48 42.87 -16.64 -10.40
CA ALA A 48 43.24 -15.66 -11.41
C ALA A 48 42.31 -14.44 -11.42
N PHE A 49 41.01 -14.63 -11.21
CA PHE A 49 40.03 -13.54 -11.13
C PHE A 49 40.24 -12.67 -9.90
N GLU A 50 40.48 -13.26 -8.73
CA GLU A 50 40.79 -12.49 -7.52
C GLU A 50 42.10 -11.70 -7.65
N ALA A 51 43.13 -12.27 -8.29
CA ALA A 51 44.38 -11.58 -8.56
C ALA A 51 44.20 -10.39 -9.52
N HIS A 52 43.37 -10.54 -10.56
CA HIS A 52 43.09 -9.48 -11.53
C HIS A 52 42.30 -8.32 -10.92
N VAL A 53 41.26 -8.61 -10.13
CA VAL A 53 40.48 -7.58 -9.41
C VAL A 53 41.35 -6.81 -8.42
N ALA A 54 42.26 -7.51 -7.72
CA ALA A 54 43.20 -6.86 -6.81
C ALA A 54 44.19 -5.94 -7.55
N ASP A 55 44.62 -6.30 -8.75
CA ASP A 55 45.56 -5.52 -9.57
C ASP A 55 44.91 -4.27 -10.18
N VAL A 56 43.66 -4.38 -10.67
CA VAL A 56 42.84 -3.25 -11.14
C VAL A 56 42.61 -2.24 -10.01
N LEU A 57 42.23 -2.72 -8.82
CA LEU A 57 42.02 -1.85 -7.64
C LEU A 57 43.30 -1.15 -7.19
N LYS A 58 44.46 -1.75 -7.40
CA LYS A 58 45.77 -1.19 -7.02
C LYS A 58 46.27 -0.18 -8.06
N THR A 59 45.99 -0.41 -9.34
CA THR A 59 46.45 0.41 -10.47
C THR A 59 45.67 1.73 -10.58
N HIS A 60 44.35 1.71 -10.36
CA HIS A 60 43.52 2.92 -10.54
C HIS A 60 43.36 3.77 -9.27
N ARG A 61 43.84 3.29 -8.11
CA ARG A 61 43.80 4.03 -6.84
C ARG A 61 44.55 5.36 -6.88
N LYS A 62 45.67 5.42 -7.62
CA LYS A 62 46.51 6.62 -7.71
C LYS A 62 45.89 7.69 -8.62
N ALA A 63 45.37 7.29 -9.79
CA ALA A 63 44.66 8.18 -10.71
C ALA A 63 43.42 8.83 -10.08
N TRP A 64 42.70 8.09 -9.22
CA TRP A 64 41.54 8.60 -8.48
C TRP A 64 41.90 9.57 -7.34
N LEU A 65 43.03 9.35 -6.66
CA LEU A 65 43.53 10.26 -5.62
C LEU A 65 44.13 11.54 -6.21
N ASP A 66 44.75 11.46 -7.39
CA ASP A 66 45.32 12.63 -8.07
C ASP A 66 44.22 13.58 -8.64
N ALA A 67 43.05 13.04 -9.00
CA ALA A 67 41.87 13.82 -9.41
C ALA A 67 41.22 14.63 -8.26
N LEU A 68 41.48 14.27 -6.99
CA LEU A 68 40.94 14.94 -5.80
C LEU A 68 41.76 16.19 -5.37
N VAL A 69 42.96 16.40 -5.91
CA VAL A 69 43.90 17.45 -5.46
C VAL A 69 43.90 18.71 -6.35
N TYR A 70 43.24 18.68 -7.52
CA TYR A 70 43.20 19.82 -8.44
C TYR A 70 41.90 20.64 -8.31
N GLN A 71 41.95 21.70 -7.50
CA GLN A 71 41.18 22.93 -7.74
C GLN A 71 42.16 24.07 -7.98
N PRO A 72 42.04 24.85 -9.08
CA PRO A 72 41.37 26.18 -9.04
C PRO A 72 40.58 26.45 -10.35
N LYS A 73 39.70 27.44 -10.57
CA LYS A 73 39.41 28.77 -9.99
C LYS A 73 38.05 29.23 -10.59
N GLU A 74 37.29 30.01 -9.80
CA GLU A 74 36.24 30.97 -10.19
C GLU A 74 35.72 30.95 -11.65
N TYR A 75 34.46 30.53 -11.84
CA TYR A 75 33.46 31.26 -12.63
C TYR A 75 32.06 30.95 -12.08
N PHE A 76 31.47 31.95 -11.41
CA PHE A 76 30.02 32.09 -11.31
C PHE A 76 29.51 32.55 -12.67
N ILE A 77 28.73 31.73 -13.38
CA ILE A 77 27.85 32.19 -14.46
C ILE A 77 26.60 31.29 -14.46
N GLU A 78 25.50 31.75 -13.89
CA GLU A 78 24.19 31.45 -14.48
C GLU A 78 24.18 32.08 -15.87
N PRO A 79 23.67 31.39 -16.90
CA PRO A 79 22.66 32.09 -17.68
C PRO A 79 21.50 31.20 -18.11
N THR A 80 20.32 31.74 -17.85
CA THR A 80 19.11 31.71 -18.67
C THR A 80 19.30 31.30 -20.14
N PHE A 81 18.45 30.40 -20.60
CA PHE A 81 18.16 30.14 -22.02
C PHE A 81 17.91 31.47 -22.75
N ASN A 82 18.84 31.91 -23.59
CA ASN A 82 18.60 32.61 -24.86
C ASN A 82 19.92 32.72 -25.66
N GLU A 83 19.82 32.39 -26.95
CA GLU A 83 20.73 32.72 -28.07
C GLU A 83 22.16 32.12 -28.06
N ILE A 84 22.31 30.96 -28.74
CA ILE A 84 23.60 30.52 -29.33
C ILE A 84 23.48 30.66 -30.84
N SER A 85 24.51 31.21 -31.49
CA SER A 85 24.50 31.48 -32.94
C SER A 85 24.86 30.24 -33.78
N GLU A 86 24.32 30.12 -35.00
CA GLU A 86 24.57 28.98 -35.92
C GLU A 86 26.06 28.74 -36.21
N ALA A 87 26.91 29.76 -36.12
CA ALA A 87 28.36 29.63 -36.37
C ALA A 87 29.10 28.86 -35.25
N GLU A 88 28.60 28.94 -34.01
CA GLU A 88 29.19 28.24 -32.85
C GLU A 88 28.77 26.77 -32.80
N ALA A 89 27.59 26.44 -33.33
CA ALA A 89 27.13 25.06 -33.50
C ALA A 89 27.95 24.30 -34.57
N VAL A 90 28.31 24.97 -35.67
CA VAL A 90 29.08 24.37 -36.77
C VAL A 90 30.52 24.05 -36.37
N ALA A 91 31.13 24.85 -35.49
CA ALA A 91 32.47 24.56 -34.96
C ALA A 91 32.48 23.32 -34.05
N TYR A 92 31.40 23.11 -33.30
CA TYR A 92 31.24 21.93 -32.42
C TYR A 92 30.97 20.64 -33.21
N GLU A 93 30.21 20.72 -34.32
CA GLU A 93 29.99 19.56 -35.21
C GLU A 93 31.26 19.12 -35.96
N ALA A 94 32.12 20.06 -36.37
CA ALA A 94 33.39 19.75 -37.03
C ALA A 94 34.38 19.02 -36.11
N GLU A 95 34.32 19.25 -34.80
CA GLU A 95 35.17 18.59 -33.81
C GLU A 95 34.71 17.14 -33.54
N VAL A 96 33.40 16.89 -33.58
CA VAL A 96 32.77 15.57 -33.42
C VAL A 96 33.01 14.64 -34.62
N GLU A 97 33.18 15.17 -35.84
CA GLU A 97 33.50 14.36 -37.03
C GLU A 97 34.93 13.81 -37.04
N SER A 98 35.84 14.31 -36.19
CA SER A 98 37.22 13.84 -36.11
C SER A 98 37.42 12.60 -35.23
N TRP A 99 36.35 12.10 -34.59
CA TRP A 99 36.42 10.95 -33.67
C TRP A 99 36.33 9.62 -34.41
N PRO A 100 37.08 8.58 -34.01
CA PRO A 100 37.08 7.30 -34.73
C PRO A 100 35.73 6.59 -34.60
N ILE A 101 35.08 6.31 -35.74
CA ILE A 101 33.78 5.62 -35.82
C ILE A 101 34.02 4.11 -35.99
N VAL A 102 33.44 3.29 -35.09
CA VAL A 102 33.37 1.83 -35.28
C VAL A 102 32.12 1.50 -36.11
N LYS A 103 32.30 0.92 -37.31
CA LYS A 103 31.21 0.36 -38.11
C LYS A 103 31.02 -1.11 -37.74
N VAL A 104 29.81 -1.47 -37.30
CA VAL A 104 29.39 -2.86 -37.12
C VAL A 104 28.43 -3.20 -38.27
N GLU A 105 28.78 -4.19 -39.09
CA GLU A 105 27.87 -4.69 -40.14
C GLU A 105 26.91 -5.73 -39.55
N LEU A 106 25.61 -5.52 -39.78
CA LEU A 106 24.55 -6.47 -39.45
C LEU A 106 24.06 -7.17 -40.75
N PRO A 107 23.43 -8.37 -40.65
CA PRO A 107 22.96 -9.13 -41.82
C PRO A 107 22.01 -8.32 -42.73
N GLU A 108 22.03 -8.62 -44.05
CA GLU A 108 21.54 -7.78 -45.16
C GLU A 108 20.09 -7.27 -45.11
N ASN A 109 19.27 -7.81 -44.24
CA ASN A 109 17.85 -7.51 -44.09
C ASN A 109 17.54 -6.43 -43.02
N GLN A 110 18.55 -5.78 -42.44
CA GLN A 110 18.39 -4.60 -41.57
C GLN A 110 19.43 -3.51 -41.85
N LYS A 111 19.39 -2.88 -43.03
CA LYS A 111 20.20 -1.68 -43.31
C LYS A 111 19.49 -0.40 -42.83
N GLU A 112 19.68 -0.06 -41.57
CA GLU A 112 19.80 1.35 -41.15
C GLU A 112 21.10 1.49 -40.33
N SER A 113 22.08 2.21 -40.87
CA SER A 113 23.32 2.51 -40.16
C SER A 113 23.04 3.49 -39.02
N ARG A 114 23.21 3.05 -37.78
CA ARG A 114 23.24 3.95 -36.62
C ARG A 114 24.68 4.35 -36.30
N LYS A 115 24.95 5.65 -36.21
CA LYS A 115 26.20 6.17 -35.64
C LYS A 115 26.05 6.20 -34.11
N ILE A 116 26.95 5.53 -33.41
CA ILE A 116 27.04 5.56 -31.95
C ILE A 116 28.23 6.43 -31.60
N TYR A 117 28.01 7.50 -30.83
CA TYR A 117 29.09 8.31 -30.27
C TYR A 117 29.33 7.88 -28.82
N PRO A 118 30.54 7.45 -28.44
CA PRO A 118 30.82 7.07 -27.06
C PRO A 118 30.91 8.33 -26.19
N ARG A 119 30.18 8.37 -25.07
CA ARG A 119 30.51 9.26 -23.96
C ARG A 119 31.70 8.67 -23.20
N ALA A 120 32.69 9.52 -22.91
CA ALA A 120 34.01 9.20 -22.36
C ALA A 120 34.02 8.09 -21.29
N PHE A 121 34.46 6.91 -21.70
CA PHE A 121 35.18 5.94 -20.88
C PHE A 121 36.30 5.37 -21.76
N GLU A 122 37.47 5.09 -21.19
CA GLU A 122 38.59 4.50 -21.91
C GLU A 122 38.18 3.18 -22.61
N PRO A 123 38.75 2.85 -23.78
CA PRO A 123 38.39 1.66 -24.52
C PRO A 123 38.73 0.40 -23.72
N TRP A 124 37.83 -0.58 -23.79
CA TRP A 124 37.96 -1.87 -23.13
C TRP A 124 39.23 -2.58 -23.64
N GLU A 125 40.02 -3.15 -22.74
CA GLU A 125 41.21 -3.89 -23.15
C GLU A 125 40.80 -5.15 -23.94
N GLU A 126 41.64 -5.58 -24.89
CA GLU A 126 41.40 -6.75 -25.75
C GLU A 126 41.04 -8.02 -24.96
N LYS A 127 41.53 -8.12 -23.71
CA LYS A 127 41.23 -9.22 -22.79
C LYS A 127 39.78 -9.21 -22.30
N GLU A 128 39.17 -8.05 -22.12
CA GLU A 128 37.79 -7.89 -21.66
C GLU A 128 36.80 -8.19 -22.80
N VAL A 129 37.15 -7.80 -24.02
CA VAL A 129 36.39 -8.13 -25.23
C VAL A 129 36.43 -9.63 -25.51
N ASN A 130 37.60 -10.26 -25.37
CA ASN A 130 37.74 -11.71 -25.52
C ASN A 130 36.96 -12.48 -24.43
N PHE A 131 36.95 -11.98 -23.19
CA PHE A 131 36.15 -12.55 -22.10
C PHE A 131 34.64 -12.50 -22.38
N LEU A 132 34.11 -11.37 -22.83
CA LEU A 132 32.69 -11.23 -23.17
C LEU A 132 32.28 -12.07 -24.37
N THR A 133 33.18 -12.21 -25.35
CA THR A 133 32.97 -13.05 -26.53
C THR A 133 32.93 -14.53 -26.15
N GLU A 134 33.85 -14.98 -25.29
CA GLU A 134 33.88 -16.36 -24.79
C GLU A 134 32.67 -16.69 -23.88
N LEU A 135 32.16 -15.69 -23.14
CA LEU A 135 30.94 -15.82 -22.35
C LEU A 135 29.67 -15.89 -23.24
N LEU A 136 29.63 -15.14 -24.34
CA LEU A 136 28.55 -15.19 -25.32
C LEU A 136 28.47 -16.55 -26.01
N ASP A 137 29.62 -17.07 -26.46
CA ASP A 137 29.72 -18.37 -27.14
C ASP A 137 29.34 -19.53 -26.21
N LYS A 138 29.66 -19.45 -24.91
CA LYS A 138 29.32 -20.50 -23.94
C LYS A 138 27.88 -20.45 -23.44
N THR A 139 27.21 -19.30 -23.49
CA THR A 139 25.83 -19.14 -22.98
C THR A 139 24.77 -19.20 -24.06
N ASN A 140 25.12 -18.87 -25.31
CA ASN A 140 24.25 -18.86 -26.49
C ASN A 140 22.92 -18.06 -26.29
N ASP A 141 22.92 -17.11 -25.36
CA ASP A 141 21.78 -16.24 -25.04
C ASP A 141 22.26 -14.79 -24.83
N ALA A 142 22.17 -13.99 -25.90
CA ALA A 142 22.53 -12.58 -25.89
C ALA A 142 21.67 -11.72 -24.95
N ASP A 143 20.45 -12.16 -24.62
CA ASP A 143 19.52 -11.43 -23.77
C ASP A 143 19.86 -11.59 -22.27
N TYR A 144 20.48 -12.70 -21.90
CA TYR A 144 21.04 -12.92 -20.56
C TYR A 144 22.26 -12.04 -20.29
N LEU A 145 23.18 -11.91 -21.25
CA LEU A 145 24.34 -11.01 -21.17
C LEU A 145 23.91 -9.53 -21.13
N ALA A 146 22.90 -9.14 -21.90
CA ALA A 146 22.33 -7.80 -21.84
C ALA A 146 21.66 -7.50 -20.48
N LYS A 147 21.04 -8.50 -19.84
CA LYS A 147 20.49 -8.36 -18.48
C LYS A 147 21.58 -8.30 -17.39
N LEU A 148 22.68 -9.02 -17.58
CA LEU A 148 23.84 -8.97 -16.69
C LEU A 148 24.51 -7.59 -16.74
N LEU A 149 24.72 -7.04 -17.94
CA LEU A 149 25.31 -5.73 -18.18
C LEU A 149 24.37 -4.57 -17.76
N ARG A 150 23.04 -4.72 -17.90
CA ARG A 150 22.08 -3.75 -17.37
C ARG A 150 22.02 -3.73 -15.84
N ARG A 151 22.36 -4.83 -15.16
CA ARG A 151 22.42 -4.86 -13.69
C ARG A 151 23.58 -4.04 -13.12
N SER A 152 24.62 -3.76 -13.90
CA SER A 152 25.69 -2.82 -13.52
C SER A 152 25.41 -1.35 -13.87
N GLU A 153 24.37 -1.04 -14.66
CA GLU A 153 24.08 0.33 -15.15
C GLU A 153 22.89 1.02 -14.48
N SER A 154 22.26 0.40 -13.48
CA SER A 154 21.05 0.97 -12.84
C SER A 154 21.29 2.14 -11.88
N SER A 155 22.43 2.82 -11.96
CA SER A 155 22.76 3.97 -11.09
C SER A 155 22.97 5.33 -11.79
N ILE A 156 22.89 5.50 -13.13
CA ILE A 156 23.35 6.77 -13.75
C ILE A 156 22.51 7.34 -14.92
N LEU A 157 21.20 7.07 -15.11
CA LEU A 157 20.44 7.82 -16.14
C LEU A 157 19.03 8.24 -15.70
N GLY A 158 18.81 9.55 -15.70
CA GLY A 158 17.51 10.22 -15.59
C GLY A 158 17.09 10.91 -16.90
N ALA A 159 15.78 10.87 -17.16
CA ALA A 159 14.92 11.72 -18.01
C ALA A 159 15.19 11.92 -19.53
N GLY A 160 14.13 11.68 -20.33
CA GLY A 160 13.91 12.12 -21.74
C GLY A 160 14.69 11.30 -22.78
N ASP A 161 14.10 10.59 -23.75
CA ASP A 161 13.09 11.03 -24.71
C ASP A 161 12.21 9.87 -25.23
N LYS A 162 11.01 10.24 -25.68
CA LYS A 162 10.02 9.37 -26.34
C LYS A 162 10.41 9.14 -27.80
N ILE A 163 10.43 7.88 -28.25
CA ILE A 163 10.27 7.56 -29.68
C ILE A 163 8.77 7.41 -29.97
N ILE A 164 8.25 8.28 -30.82
CA ILE A 164 6.96 8.18 -31.51
C ILE A 164 7.23 7.65 -32.91
N CYS A 165 6.57 6.56 -33.33
CA CYS A 165 6.36 6.29 -34.76
C CYS A 165 4.90 5.86 -35.00
N LYS A 166 4.13 6.75 -35.64
CA LYS A 166 2.92 6.44 -36.42
C LYS A 166 3.37 5.88 -37.78
N GLY A 167 2.65 4.90 -38.31
CA GLY A 167 2.92 4.31 -39.63
C GLY A 167 2.27 5.02 -40.81
N HIS A 168 2.58 4.60 -42.05
CA HIS A 168 1.63 4.10 -43.06
C HIS A 168 2.21 3.87 -44.50
N TYR A 169 1.69 2.80 -45.15
CA TYR A 169 1.58 2.43 -46.59
C TYR A 169 2.86 2.33 -47.47
N GLY A 170 3.01 1.38 -48.41
CA GLY A 170 2.11 0.35 -48.97
C GLY A 170 2.81 -0.58 -49.99
N ASP A 171 2.01 -1.54 -50.49
CA ASP A 171 2.11 -2.41 -51.69
C ASP A 171 3.44 -3.06 -52.14
N TYR A 172 3.42 -4.40 -52.24
CA TYR A 172 3.74 -5.16 -53.46
C TYR A 172 3.22 -6.62 -53.32
N SER A 173 2.45 -7.11 -54.31
CA SER A 173 2.22 -8.55 -54.55
C SER A 173 3.14 -9.04 -55.68
N PRO A 174 3.46 -10.34 -55.81
CA PRO A 174 2.65 -11.15 -56.73
C PRO A 174 2.51 -12.68 -56.46
N ASN A 175 1.37 -13.20 -56.97
CA ASN A 175 1.13 -14.49 -57.65
C ASN A 175 0.72 -15.81 -56.91
N PHE A 176 -0.61 -16.02 -56.97
CA PHE A 176 -1.39 -17.21 -57.40
C PHE A 176 -1.11 -18.64 -56.85
N LYS A 177 -2.16 -19.24 -56.25
CA LYS A 177 -2.94 -20.35 -56.87
C LYS A 177 -4.31 -20.53 -56.21
N ILE A 178 -5.34 -20.56 -57.06
CA ILE A 178 -6.76 -20.77 -56.75
C ILE A 178 -7.06 -22.28 -56.81
N PHE A 179 -7.75 -22.80 -55.78
CA PHE A 179 -8.50 -24.05 -55.88
C PHE A 179 -9.97 -23.78 -55.51
N ARG A 180 -10.88 -24.10 -56.43
CA ARG A 180 -12.32 -24.30 -56.17
C ARG A 180 -12.64 -25.79 -56.38
N PRO A 181 -13.49 -26.36 -55.52
CA PRO A 181 -14.67 -27.09 -56.01
C PRO A 181 -15.92 -26.62 -55.23
N THR A 182 -16.94 -26.03 -55.88
CA THR A 182 -18.15 -26.63 -56.51
C THR A 182 -19.34 -26.87 -55.58
N LYS A 183 -20.53 -26.75 -56.20
CA LYS A 183 -21.88 -26.53 -55.67
C LYS A 183 -22.54 -27.71 -54.93
N SER A 184 -23.51 -27.31 -54.10
CA SER A 184 -24.85 -27.89 -53.83
C SER A 184 -24.98 -29.29 -53.23
N ALA A 185 -25.70 -29.34 -52.10
CA ALA A 185 -26.81 -30.27 -51.91
C ALA A 185 -27.85 -29.64 -50.96
N ASP A 186 -29.08 -29.50 -51.45
CA ASP A 186 -30.31 -29.23 -50.69
C ASP A 186 -30.82 -30.49 -49.97
N LEU A 187 -31.82 -30.29 -49.10
CA LEU A 187 -32.79 -31.23 -48.48
C LEU A 187 -32.37 -31.78 -47.09
N ALA A 188 -33.20 -31.83 -46.05
CA ALA A 188 -34.65 -31.69 -45.93
C ALA A 188 -35.07 -31.27 -44.50
N VAL A 189 -36.23 -30.61 -44.42
CA VAL A 189 -37.04 -30.41 -43.22
C VAL A 189 -37.81 -31.70 -42.90
N PRO A 190 -37.93 -32.09 -41.61
CA PRO A 190 -39.12 -32.81 -41.16
C PRO A 190 -39.93 -32.00 -40.15
N SER A 191 -41.24 -32.08 -40.39
CA SER A 191 -42.39 -31.49 -39.72
C SER A 191 -42.54 -31.79 -38.23
N ALA A 192 -43.20 -30.85 -37.55
CA ALA A 192 -43.79 -30.99 -36.22
C ALA A 192 -44.75 -32.19 -36.09
N PRO A 193 -44.93 -32.68 -34.86
CA PRO A 193 -46.25 -33.09 -34.37
C PRO A 193 -46.70 -32.29 -33.14
N GLU A 194 -47.99 -32.40 -32.88
CA GLU A 194 -48.88 -31.52 -32.12
C GLU A 194 -48.78 -31.59 -30.58
N GLU A 195 -49.46 -30.59 -30.00
CA GLU A 195 -49.84 -30.32 -28.61
C GLU A 195 -50.04 -31.52 -27.66
N ALA A 196 -49.50 -31.39 -26.43
CA ALA A 196 -50.12 -31.94 -25.22
C ALA A 196 -49.68 -31.20 -23.93
N LYS A 197 -50.59 -30.37 -23.42
CA LYS A 197 -50.96 -30.05 -22.02
C LYS A 197 -49.89 -29.83 -20.92
N ALA A 198 -50.11 -28.71 -20.22
CA ALA A 198 -49.43 -28.18 -19.05
C ALA A 198 -49.37 -29.10 -17.81
N SER A 199 -48.19 -29.11 -17.16
CA SER A 199 -48.02 -29.18 -15.70
C SER A 199 -46.64 -28.60 -15.34
N GLY A 200 -46.60 -27.69 -14.35
CA GLY A 200 -45.46 -26.82 -14.04
C GLY A 200 -44.14 -27.53 -13.73
N ALA A 201 -43.22 -27.47 -14.70
CA ALA A 201 -41.79 -27.65 -14.47
C ALA A 201 -41.17 -26.26 -14.26
N GLU A 202 -40.57 -26.01 -13.11
CA GLU A 202 -39.69 -24.85 -12.89
C GLU A 202 -38.66 -24.81 -14.03
N GLN A 203 -38.63 -23.72 -14.80
CA GLN A 203 -37.64 -23.53 -15.86
C GLN A 203 -36.24 -23.57 -15.24
N ARG A 204 -35.52 -24.68 -15.39
CA ARG A 204 -34.10 -24.74 -15.06
C ARG A 204 -33.32 -24.09 -16.19
N VAL A 205 -32.63 -22.99 -15.88
CA VAL A 205 -31.66 -22.36 -16.80
C VAL A 205 -30.42 -23.25 -16.85
N GLY A 206 -29.99 -23.64 -18.05
CA GLY A 206 -29.02 -24.71 -18.31
C GLY A 206 -27.78 -24.71 -17.41
N GLY A 207 -27.58 -25.80 -16.67
CA GLY A 207 -26.39 -26.06 -15.85
C GLY A 207 -26.33 -25.35 -14.49
N LEU A 208 -27.38 -24.60 -14.10
CA LEU A 208 -27.53 -24.01 -12.77
C LEU A 208 -28.28 -24.95 -11.82
N ASN A 209 -28.02 -24.80 -10.51
CA ASN A 209 -28.82 -25.47 -9.48
C ASN A 209 -30.12 -24.69 -9.21
N ASP A 210 -31.05 -25.28 -8.46
CA ASP A 210 -32.37 -24.67 -8.19
C ASP A 210 -32.26 -23.30 -7.48
N GLU A 211 -31.30 -23.11 -6.56
CA GLU A 211 -31.08 -21.82 -5.86
C GLU A 211 -30.58 -20.73 -6.83
N GLN A 212 -29.63 -21.09 -7.71
CA GLN A 212 -29.07 -20.21 -8.72
C GLN A 212 -30.10 -19.88 -9.80
N SER A 213 -30.87 -20.87 -10.27
CA SER A 213 -31.96 -20.64 -11.23
C SER A 213 -33.04 -19.76 -10.63
N SER A 214 -33.43 -19.99 -9.37
CA SER A 214 -34.39 -19.13 -8.65
C SER A 214 -33.90 -17.69 -8.59
N ALA A 215 -32.62 -17.46 -8.29
CA ALA A 215 -32.02 -16.13 -8.30
C ALA A 215 -32.05 -15.49 -9.71
N VAL A 216 -31.62 -16.20 -10.75
CA VAL A 216 -31.56 -15.68 -12.13
C VAL A 216 -32.96 -15.32 -12.66
N LEU A 217 -33.96 -16.16 -12.40
CA LEU A 217 -35.33 -15.96 -12.86
C LEU A 217 -36.13 -14.95 -12.03
N HIS A 218 -35.58 -14.51 -10.89
CA HIS A 218 -36.27 -13.61 -9.97
C HIS A 218 -36.61 -12.27 -10.64
N GLN A 219 -37.86 -11.83 -10.45
CA GLN A 219 -38.47 -10.65 -11.08
C GLN A 219 -38.59 -9.44 -10.14
N GLY A 220 -38.21 -9.60 -8.87
CA GLY A 220 -38.25 -8.54 -7.87
C GLY A 220 -37.37 -7.36 -8.26
N LYS A 221 -37.80 -6.15 -7.87
CA LYS A 221 -37.12 -4.89 -8.23
C LYS A 221 -35.86 -4.63 -7.43
N ARG A 222 -35.74 -5.21 -6.24
CA ARG A 222 -34.57 -5.09 -5.37
C ARG A 222 -34.25 -6.48 -4.87
N LEU A 223 -33.17 -7.07 -5.34
CA LEU A 223 -32.78 -8.42 -4.98
C LEU A 223 -31.33 -8.44 -4.50
N LEU A 224 -31.11 -9.08 -3.36
CA LEU A 224 -29.79 -9.50 -2.92
C LEU A 224 -29.68 -11.02 -3.03
N VAL A 225 -28.78 -11.49 -3.87
CA VAL A 225 -28.33 -12.87 -3.90
C VAL A 225 -27.20 -13.03 -2.90
N LEU A 226 -27.55 -13.53 -1.72
CA LEU A 226 -26.63 -13.76 -0.63
C LEU A 226 -26.00 -15.14 -0.76
N ALA A 227 -24.74 -15.18 -1.11
CA ALA A 227 -24.06 -16.39 -1.51
C ALA A 227 -22.95 -16.75 -0.53
N GLY A 228 -22.78 -18.02 -0.19
CA GLY A 228 -21.58 -18.48 0.51
C GLY A 228 -20.32 -18.46 -0.35
N ALA A 229 -19.16 -18.72 0.25
CA ALA A 229 -17.94 -18.97 -0.51
C ALA A 229 -18.15 -20.15 -1.48
N GLY A 230 -17.64 -20.05 -2.71
CA GLY A 230 -17.65 -21.15 -3.68
C GLY A 230 -19.03 -21.56 -4.21
N SER A 231 -20.08 -20.75 -4.01
CA SER A 231 -21.45 -21.07 -4.47
C SER A 231 -21.80 -20.57 -5.87
N GLY A 232 -20.84 -19.98 -6.60
CA GLY A 232 -21.04 -19.51 -7.96
C GLY A 232 -21.69 -18.12 -8.05
N LYS A 233 -21.31 -17.17 -7.18
CA LYS A 233 -21.70 -15.75 -7.21
C LYS A 233 -21.63 -15.13 -8.61
N THR A 234 -20.41 -15.04 -9.13
CA THR A 234 -20.12 -14.43 -10.43
C THR A 234 -20.83 -15.17 -11.56
N ARG A 235 -20.94 -16.51 -11.47
CA ARG A 235 -21.70 -17.32 -12.43
C ARG A 235 -23.18 -16.93 -12.45
N THR A 236 -23.79 -16.74 -11.29
CA THR A 236 -25.20 -16.34 -11.16
C THR A 236 -25.43 -14.96 -11.76
N LEU A 237 -24.52 -14.00 -11.52
CA LEU A 237 -24.61 -12.65 -12.10
C LEU A 237 -24.47 -12.66 -13.62
N ILE A 238 -23.50 -13.40 -14.16
CA ILE A 238 -23.30 -13.57 -15.60
C ILE A 238 -24.53 -14.18 -16.27
N GLN A 239 -25.09 -15.23 -15.66
CA GLN A 239 -26.29 -15.90 -16.16
C GLN A 239 -27.52 -14.99 -16.07
N LYS A 240 -27.60 -14.08 -15.09
CA LYS A 240 -28.63 -13.04 -15.05
C LYS A 240 -28.51 -12.08 -16.25
N ILE A 241 -27.29 -11.65 -16.62
CA ILE A 241 -27.08 -10.81 -17.80
C ILE A 241 -27.59 -11.52 -19.06
N GLN A 242 -27.18 -12.78 -19.24
CA GLN A 242 -27.58 -13.58 -20.38
C GLN A 242 -29.10 -13.76 -20.45
N TYR A 243 -29.72 -14.18 -19.35
CA TYR A 243 -31.18 -14.33 -19.25
C TYR A 243 -31.92 -13.04 -19.61
N LEU A 244 -31.44 -11.88 -19.13
CA LEU A 244 -32.06 -10.60 -19.47
C LEU A 244 -31.99 -10.32 -20.98
N ILE A 245 -30.86 -10.60 -21.62
CA ILE A 245 -30.65 -10.30 -23.04
C ILE A 245 -31.37 -11.30 -23.95
N GLU A 246 -31.14 -12.59 -23.75
CA GLU A 246 -31.60 -13.65 -24.65
C GLU A 246 -33.07 -14.00 -24.42
N GLU A 247 -33.48 -14.16 -23.16
CA GLU A 247 -34.82 -14.65 -22.83
C GLU A 247 -35.82 -13.51 -22.57
N GLN A 248 -35.37 -12.41 -21.97
CA GLN A 248 -36.24 -11.25 -21.70
C GLN A 248 -36.16 -10.16 -22.77
N GLY A 249 -35.30 -10.31 -23.78
CA GLY A 249 -35.15 -9.35 -24.88
C GLY A 249 -34.68 -7.95 -24.43
N VAL A 250 -34.02 -7.84 -23.28
CA VAL A 250 -33.49 -6.58 -22.77
C VAL A 250 -32.31 -6.15 -23.62
N ARG A 251 -32.29 -4.87 -24.01
CA ARG A 251 -31.15 -4.33 -24.76
C ARG A 251 -29.95 -4.23 -23.82
N ALA A 252 -28.80 -4.73 -24.24
CA ALA A 252 -27.61 -4.75 -23.39
C ALA A 252 -27.15 -3.35 -22.90
N ASN A 253 -27.45 -2.28 -23.66
CA ASN A 253 -27.18 -0.90 -23.22
C ASN A 253 -28.10 -0.39 -22.09
N GLU A 254 -29.15 -1.14 -21.75
CA GLU A 254 -30.04 -0.89 -20.60
C GLU A 254 -29.56 -1.57 -19.31
N ILE A 255 -28.47 -2.35 -19.40
CA ILE A 255 -27.87 -3.10 -18.29
C ILE A 255 -26.57 -2.41 -17.86
N LEU A 256 -26.48 -2.08 -16.57
CA LEU A 256 -25.28 -1.61 -15.88
C LEU A 256 -24.79 -2.70 -14.93
N ALA A 257 -23.66 -3.33 -15.26
CA ALA A 257 -22.97 -4.28 -14.39
C ALA A 257 -21.76 -3.60 -13.72
N ILE A 258 -21.77 -3.54 -12.39
CA ILE A 258 -20.74 -2.91 -11.57
C ILE A 258 -19.97 -3.97 -10.79
N THR A 259 -18.65 -3.92 -10.86
CA THR A 259 -17.74 -4.72 -10.02
C THR A 259 -16.89 -3.83 -9.11
N TYR A 260 -16.35 -4.40 -8.03
CA TYR A 260 -15.47 -3.66 -7.12
C TYR A 260 -14.10 -3.34 -7.75
N THR A 261 -13.50 -4.30 -8.48
CA THR A 261 -12.17 -4.15 -9.11
C THR A 261 -12.20 -4.25 -10.62
N LYS A 262 -11.20 -3.65 -11.29
CA LYS A 262 -11.00 -3.78 -12.74
C LYS A 262 -10.66 -5.21 -13.17
N ASN A 263 -9.96 -5.95 -12.31
CA ASN A 263 -9.66 -7.36 -12.56
C ASN A 263 -10.94 -8.19 -12.57
N ALA A 264 -11.85 -7.99 -11.61
CA ALA A 264 -13.15 -8.66 -11.59
C ALA A 264 -14.01 -8.29 -12.82
N ALA A 265 -13.99 -7.02 -13.26
CA ALA A 265 -14.66 -6.63 -14.50
C ALA A 265 -14.05 -7.34 -15.73
N SER A 266 -12.73 -7.48 -15.77
CA SER A 266 -12.03 -8.16 -16.87
C SER A 266 -12.32 -9.66 -16.87
N GLU A 267 -12.32 -10.30 -15.71
CA GLU A 267 -12.66 -11.73 -15.57
C GLU A 267 -14.13 -11.99 -15.93
N MET A 268 -15.04 -11.11 -15.52
CA MET A 268 -16.45 -11.21 -15.90
C MET A 268 -16.61 -11.04 -17.41
N LEU A 269 -15.89 -10.11 -18.03
CA LEU A 269 -15.84 -9.96 -19.48
C LEU A 269 -15.30 -11.22 -20.17
N ASP A 270 -14.22 -11.81 -19.65
CA ASP A 270 -13.63 -13.03 -20.18
C ASP A 270 -14.64 -14.17 -20.19
N ARG A 271 -15.37 -14.35 -19.09
CA ARG A 271 -16.41 -15.37 -18.98
C ARG A 271 -17.56 -15.12 -19.97
N LEU A 272 -18.01 -13.87 -20.14
CA LEU A 272 -19.03 -13.52 -21.14
C LEU A 272 -18.54 -13.80 -22.58
N ILE A 273 -17.27 -13.52 -22.89
CA ILE A 273 -16.67 -13.84 -24.19
C ILE A 273 -16.59 -15.35 -24.39
N LEU A 274 -16.12 -16.11 -23.41
CA LEU A 274 -15.99 -17.56 -23.48
C LEU A 274 -17.33 -18.27 -23.73
N MET A 275 -18.44 -17.69 -23.27
CA MET A 275 -19.78 -18.22 -23.50
C MET A 275 -20.25 -18.04 -24.95
N GLU A 276 -19.74 -17.02 -25.63
CA GLU A 276 -20.11 -16.65 -27.01
C GLU A 276 -19.08 -17.14 -28.05
N ASP A 277 -17.83 -17.36 -27.63
CA ASP A 277 -16.75 -17.77 -28.51
C ASP A 277 -16.85 -19.25 -28.91
N SER A 278 -17.58 -19.50 -29.98
CA SER A 278 -17.67 -20.83 -30.62
C SER A 278 -16.37 -21.31 -31.26
N THR A 279 -15.37 -20.45 -31.48
CA THR A 279 -14.11 -20.81 -32.15
C THR A 279 -13.06 -21.38 -31.17
N GLY A 280 -13.21 -21.09 -29.88
CA GLY A 280 -12.25 -21.45 -28.83
C GLY A 280 -10.92 -20.69 -28.93
N GLU A 281 -10.82 -19.66 -29.77
CA GLU A 281 -9.61 -18.84 -29.91
C GLU A 281 -9.30 -18.09 -28.61
N PHE A 282 -10.32 -17.56 -27.94
CA PHE A 282 -10.15 -16.82 -26.69
C PHE A 282 -9.73 -17.72 -25.53
N ALA A 283 -10.29 -18.93 -25.44
CA ALA A 283 -9.91 -19.92 -24.44
C ALA A 283 -8.42 -20.28 -24.55
N LYS A 284 -7.93 -20.57 -25.76
CA LYS A 284 -6.52 -20.85 -26.02
C LYS A 284 -5.60 -19.69 -25.63
N ALA A 285 -6.05 -18.45 -25.82
CA ALA A 285 -5.27 -17.29 -25.44
C ALA A 285 -5.20 -17.06 -23.92
N LEU A 286 -6.22 -17.48 -23.16
CA LEU A 286 -6.20 -17.45 -21.70
C LEU A 286 -5.30 -18.55 -21.11
N GLU A 287 -5.20 -19.70 -21.76
CA GLU A 287 -4.31 -20.80 -21.38
C GLU A 287 -2.83 -20.54 -21.74
N ASP A 288 -2.58 -19.60 -22.66
CA ASP A 288 -1.24 -19.18 -23.06
C ASP A 288 -0.55 -18.37 -21.95
N ASN A 289 0.21 -19.05 -21.09
CA ASN A 289 1.00 -18.45 -20.01
C ASN A 289 2.06 -17.43 -20.50
N SER A 290 2.34 -17.34 -21.80
CA SER A 290 3.22 -16.33 -22.39
C SER A 290 2.47 -15.04 -22.79
N ALA A 291 1.14 -15.05 -22.77
CA ALA A 291 0.33 -13.91 -23.18
C ALA A 291 0.48 -12.73 -22.21
N THR A 292 0.93 -11.59 -22.73
CA THR A 292 1.00 -10.36 -21.93
C THR A 292 -0.40 -9.83 -21.60
N LYS A 293 -0.55 -9.11 -20.47
CA LYS A 293 -1.80 -8.42 -20.12
C LYS A 293 -2.31 -7.50 -21.24
N ALA A 294 -1.39 -6.90 -22.01
CA ALA A 294 -1.71 -6.05 -23.16
C ALA A 294 -2.33 -6.85 -24.32
N LYS A 295 -1.78 -8.03 -24.64
CA LYS A 295 -2.33 -8.95 -25.65
C LYS A 295 -3.76 -9.37 -25.28
N LEU A 296 -3.97 -9.83 -24.04
CA LEU A 296 -5.31 -10.19 -23.55
C LEU A 296 -6.29 -9.02 -23.59
N HIS A 297 -5.85 -7.80 -23.25
CA HIS A 297 -6.70 -6.61 -23.34
C HIS A 297 -7.09 -6.26 -24.79
N ALA A 298 -6.16 -6.39 -25.74
CA ALA A 298 -6.43 -6.19 -27.16
C ALA A 298 -7.45 -7.23 -27.67
N MET A 299 -7.28 -8.51 -27.31
CA MET A 299 -8.22 -9.58 -27.67
C MET A 299 -9.62 -9.34 -27.09
N ARG A 300 -9.73 -8.99 -25.79
CA ARG A 300 -11.02 -8.61 -25.18
C ARG A 300 -11.72 -7.51 -25.98
N THR A 301 -10.97 -6.51 -26.43
CA THR A 301 -11.50 -5.39 -27.23
C THR A 301 -11.99 -5.86 -28.59
N GLU A 302 -11.26 -6.77 -29.24
CA GLU A 302 -11.66 -7.35 -30.52
C GLU A 302 -12.92 -8.21 -30.40
N PHE A 303 -12.98 -9.13 -29.45
CA PHE A 303 -14.15 -9.97 -29.18
C PHE A 303 -15.37 -9.13 -28.80
N LYS A 304 -15.17 -8.11 -27.96
CA LYS A 304 -16.22 -7.15 -27.63
C LYS A 304 -16.80 -6.45 -28.87
N ARG A 305 -15.97 -6.17 -29.89
CA ARG A 305 -16.44 -5.61 -31.17
C ARG A 305 -17.16 -6.65 -32.03
N LYS A 306 -16.71 -7.92 -32.01
CA LYS A 306 -17.32 -9.02 -32.77
C LYS A 306 -18.68 -9.44 -32.22
N ILE A 307 -18.88 -9.38 -30.90
CA ILE A 307 -20.11 -9.79 -30.21
C ILE A 307 -21.01 -8.53 -30.01
N PRO A 308 -22.08 -8.35 -30.80
CA PRO A 308 -22.78 -7.05 -30.90
C PRO A 308 -23.37 -6.55 -29.58
N TRP A 309 -24.02 -7.44 -28.81
CA TRP A 309 -24.65 -7.05 -27.54
C TRP A 309 -23.59 -6.71 -26.49
N LEU A 310 -22.49 -7.46 -26.44
CA LEU A 310 -21.38 -7.25 -25.50
C LEU A 310 -20.70 -5.90 -25.72
N ASN A 311 -20.62 -5.43 -26.96
CA ASN A 311 -20.12 -4.09 -27.30
C ASN A 311 -20.90 -2.97 -26.57
N THR A 312 -22.21 -3.16 -26.42
CA THR A 312 -23.12 -2.18 -25.86
C THR A 312 -23.39 -2.36 -24.36
N LEU A 313 -23.09 -3.53 -23.81
CA LEU A 313 -23.18 -3.80 -22.37
C LEU A 313 -22.27 -2.87 -21.57
N LYS A 314 -22.81 -2.29 -20.50
CA LYS A 314 -22.02 -1.46 -19.58
C LYS A 314 -21.48 -2.27 -18.41
N LEU A 315 -20.29 -2.85 -18.58
CA LEU A 315 -19.54 -3.52 -17.50
C LEU A 315 -18.38 -2.63 -17.02
N THR A 316 -18.40 -2.21 -15.76
CA THR A 316 -17.41 -1.25 -15.21
C THR A 316 -17.30 -1.34 -13.68
N THR A 317 -16.50 -0.46 -13.07
CA THR A 317 -16.46 -0.26 -11.61
C THR A 317 -17.24 1.02 -11.23
N PHE A 318 -17.53 1.24 -9.95
CA PHE A 318 -18.16 2.50 -9.50
C PHE A 318 -17.41 3.74 -9.99
N HIS A 319 -16.08 3.75 -9.82
CA HIS A 319 -15.23 4.84 -10.27
C HIS A 319 -15.22 4.96 -11.80
N GLY A 320 -15.21 3.84 -12.53
CA GLY A 320 -15.30 3.85 -14.00
C GLY A 320 -16.61 4.42 -14.51
N PHE A 321 -17.73 4.08 -13.87
CA PHE A 321 -19.04 4.65 -14.13
C PHE A 321 -19.07 6.16 -13.87
N CYS A 322 -18.65 6.59 -12.67
CA CYS A 322 -18.59 8.00 -12.29
C CYS A 322 -17.70 8.80 -13.24
N TYR A 323 -16.51 8.29 -13.56
CA TYR A 323 -15.62 8.94 -14.52
C TYR A 323 -16.32 9.20 -15.86
N GLN A 324 -17.05 8.22 -16.41
CA GLN A 324 -17.73 8.38 -17.70
C GLN A 324 -18.96 9.27 -17.62
N LEU A 325 -19.76 9.13 -16.55
CA LEU A 325 -20.86 10.03 -16.26
C LEU A 325 -20.35 11.47 -16.24
N LEU A 326 -19.25 11.70 -15.54
CA LEU A 326 -18.73 13.03 -15.37
C LEU A 326 -18.24 13.62 -16.71
N ARG A 327 -17.54 12.81 -17.51
CA ARG A 327 -17.04 13.25 -18.81
C ARG A 327 -18.14 13.59 -19.82
N HIS A 328 -19.23 12.83 -19.80
CA HIS A 328 -20.28 12.95 -20.81
C HIS A 328 -21.36 13.97 -20.43
N GLN A 329 -21.77 14.01 -19.17
CA GLN A 329 -22.86 14.89 -18.71
C GLN A 329 -22.35 16.16 -18.01
N GLY A 330 -21.07 16.19 -17.65
CA GLY A 330 -20.51 17.22 -16.79
C GLY A 330 -20.11 18.54 -17.39
N ALA A 331 -19.96 18.60 -18.71
CA ALA A 331 -19.32 19.72 -19.39
C ALA A 331 -19.96 21.08 -19.11
N LYS A 332 -21.22 21.10 -18.64
CA LYS A 332 -21.96 22.31 -18.27
C LYS A 332 -21.65 22.85 -16.87
N GLN A 333 -21.16 22.00 -15.97
CA GLN A 333 -21.03 22.34 -14.54
C GLN A 333 -19.59 22.27 -14.02
N TYR A 334 -18.72 21.49 -14.67
CA TYR A 334 -17.32 21.38 -14.28
C TYR A 334 -16.44 21.05 -15.49
N ASP A 335 -15.14 21.19 -15.26
CA ASP A 335 -14.12 20.80 -16.21
C ASP A 335 -14.19 19.29 -16.50
N ASN A 336 -14.81 18.94 -17.63
CA ASN A 336 -14.85 17.56 -18.10
C ASN A 336 -13.48 17.08 -18.64
N GLN A 337 -12.40 17.83 -18.42
CA GLN A 337 -11.01 17.42 -18.64
C GLN A 337 -10.26 17.06 -17.34
N PHE A 338 -10.94 17.04 -16.19
CA PHE A 338 -10.36 16.76 -14.86
C PHE A 338 -9.31 15.64 -14.82
N LYS A 339 -8.23 15.79 -14.07
CA LYS A 339 -7.23 14.72 -13.91
C LYS A 339 -7.58 13.84 -12.71
N VAL A 340 -7.48 12.52 -12.87
CA VAL A 340 -7.73 11.55 -11.78
C VAL A 340 -6.51 11.47 -10.88
N LEU A 341 -6.68 11.83 -9.61
CA LEU A 341 -5.65 11.72 -8.58
C LEU A 341 -5.68 10.29 -7.99
N SER A 342 -4.55 9.60 -8.05
CA SER A 342 -4.38 8.21 -7.60
C SER A 342 -3.20 8.13 -6.64
N THR A 343 -3.17 7.11 -5.77
CA THR A 343 -2.02 6.77 -4.92
C THR A 343 -1.03 5.82 -5.61
N ASP A 344 -1.50 5.13 -6.66
CA ASP A 344 -0.69 4.27 -7.51
C ASP A 344 -0.22 5.03 -8.75
N LYS A 345 0.90 4.59 -9.35
CA LYS A 345 1.45 5.18 -10.57
C LYS A 345 0.35 5.32 -11.63
N PHE A 346 0.31 6.47 -12.30
CA PHE A 346 -0.73 6.84 -13.27
C PHE A 346 -1.09 5.71 -14.26
N GLN A 347 -0.09 4.97 -14.75
CA GLN A 347 -0.26 3.88 -15.72
C GLN A 347 -1.10 2.70 -15.18
N GLU A 348 -1.11 2.45 -13.88
CA GLU A 348 -1.84 1.34 -13.25
C GLU A 348 -3.31 1.69 -12.93
N SER A 349 -3.60 2.99 -12.78
CA SER A 349 -4.96 3.48 -12.52
C SER A 349 -5.92 3.20 -13.69
N GLY A 350 -5.41 2.99 -14.91
CA GLY A 350 -6.16 2.67 -16.12
C GLY A 350 -7.18 3.74 -16.55
N PHE A 351 -6.99 5.00 -16.14
CA PHE A 351 -7.73 6.16 -16.64
C PHE A 351 -6.89 6.89 -17.69
N LYS A 352 -7.56 7.48 -18.69
CA LYS A 352 -6.86 8.18 -19.78
C LYS A 352 -6.22 9.51 -19.34
N HIS A 353 -6.78 10.16 -18.31
CA HIS A 353 -6.31 11.44 -17.80
C HIS A 353 -6.11 11.35 -16.29
N GLY A 354 -4.89 11.07 -15.86
CA GLY A 354 -4.54 11.05 -14.45
C GLY A 354 -3.58 12.18 -14.13
N ALA A 355 -3.57 12.55 -12.87
CA ALA A 355 -2.70 13.59 -12.37
C ALA A 355 -1.23 13.13 -12.45
N GLU A 356 -0.35 14.10 -12.70
CA GLU A 356 1.10 13.89 -12.68
C GLU A 356 1.63 13.85 -11.24
N GLU A 357 0.84 14.37 -10.30
CA GLU A 357 1.16 14.45 -8.87
C GLU A 357 0.39 13.36 -8.10
N GLN A 358 0.89 12.97 -6.92
CA GLN A 358 0.19 12.10 -5.98
C GLN A 358 -0.36 12.90 -4.79
N PRO A 359 -1.40 12.41 -4.08
CA PRO A 359 -1.92 13.07 -2.89
C PRO A 359 -0.85 13.40 -1.86
N MET A 360 0.08 12.46 -1.61
CA MET A 360 1.18 12.64 -0.66
C MET A 360 2.13 13.76 -1.07
N ASP A 361 2.44 13.91 -2.36
CA ASP A 361 3.32 14.97 -2.85
C ASP A 361 2.68 16.35 -2.65
N ILE A 362 1.37 16.43 -2.91
CA ILE A 362 0.58 17.66 -2.74
C ILE A 362 0.56 18.05 -1.26
N VAL A 363 0.15 17.15 -0.34
CA VAL A 363 0.10 17.51 1.09
C VAL A 363 1.48 17.77 1.68
N ASN A 364 2.54 17.12 1.18
CA ASN A 364 3.91 17.41 1.58
C ASN A 364 4.31 18.84 1.16
N ARG A 365 3.97 19.27 -0.05
CA ARG A 365 4.22 20.65 -0.49
C ARG A 365 3.40 21.66 0.32
N LEU A 366 2.13 21.36 0.56
CA LEU A 366 1.24 22.26 1.30
C LEU A 366 1.63 22.41 2.77
N VAL A 367 2.14 21.34 3.41
CA VAL A 367 2.64 21.44 4.78
C VAL A 367 3.90 22.29 4.85
N ILE A 368 4.81 22.20 3.87
CA ILE A 368 5.99 23.08 3.78
C ILE A 368 5.56 24.54 3.68
N GLN A 369 4.56 24.85 2.83
CA GLN A 369 4.00 26.20 2.71
C GLN A 369 3.28 26.68 3.97
N LEU A 370 2.67 25.78 4.75
CA LEU A 370 2.08 26.15 6.05
C LEU A 370 3.18 26.43 7.09
N CYS A 371 4.29 25.69 7.03
CA CYS A 371 5.45 25.91 7.89
C CYS A 371 6.24 27.19 7.57
N SER A 372 5.88 27.94 6.52
CA SER A 372 6.36 29.32 6.34
C SER A 372 5.84 30.26 7.44
N GLU A 373 4.74 29.89 8.11
CA GLU A 373 4.25 30.57 9.32
C GLU A 373 4.95 29.95 10.56
N PRO A 374 5.76 30.70 11.32
CA PRO A 374 6.53 30.16 12.45
C PRO A 374 5.67 29.47 13.51
N GLU A 375 4.47 30.01 13.78
CA GLU A 375 3.54 29.42 14.75
C GLU A 375 3.09 28.00 14.32
N TYR A 376 2.76 27.81 13.04
CA TYR A 376 2.35 26.51 12.53
C TYR A 376 3.52 25.51 12.54
N LEU A 377 4.71 25.96 12.11
CA LEU A 377 5.93 25.15 12.13
C LEU A 377 6.23 24.63 13.53
N LEU A 378 6.28 25.54 14.52
CA LEU A 378 6.58 25.21 15.91
C LEU A 378 5.53 24.27 16.51
N LYS A 379 4.25 24.51 16.22
CA LYS A 379 3.14 23.67 16.68
C LYS A 379 3.19 22.26 16.07
N LEU A 380 3.50 22.16 14.78
CA LEU A 380 3.69 20.87 14.10
C LEU A 380 4.91 20.12 14.66
N LYS A 381 6.04 20.82 14.83
CA LYS A 381 7.26 20.22 15.41
C LYS A 381 6.98 19.69 16.82
N ARG A 382 6.33 20.51 17.67
CA ARG A 382 5.88 20.13 19.01
C ARG A 382 4.99 18.88 18.97
N TYR A 383 4.01 18.85 18.08
CA TYR A 383 3.13 17.69 17.90
C TYR A 383 3.92 16.42 17.52
N LEU A 384 4.85 16.52 16.57
CA LEU A 384 5.65 15.35 16.15
C LEU A 384 6.56 14.84 17.27
N LEU A 385 7.21 15.75 18.00
CA LEU A 385 8.10 15.39 19.10
C LEU A 385 7.32 14.71 20.24
N ASP A 386 6.20 15.30 20.64
CA ASP A 386 5.43 14.81 21.78
C ASP A 386 4.71 13.48 21.45
N TYR A 387 4.18 13.32 20.23
CA TYR A 387 3.28 12.20 19.92
C TYR A 387 3.83 11.12 18.98
N TYR A 388 4.91 11.37 18.23
CA TYR A 388 5.54 10.35 17.39
C TYR A 388 6.94 9.97 17.88
N VAL A 389 7.77 10.94 18.26
CA VAL A 389 9.18 10.69 18.64
C VAL A 389 9.29 10.19 20.07
N PHE A 390 8.70 10.89 21.05
CA PHE A 390 8.81 10.51 22.46
C PHE A 390 8.26 9.11 22.74
N HIS A 391 7.12 8.77 22.14
CA HIS A 391 6.50 7.47 22.35
C HIS A 391 7.28 6.30 21.73
N HIS A 392 8.05 6.51 20.64
CA HIS A 392 8.91 5.47 20.05
C HIS A 392 10.12 5.10 20.93
N LYS A 393 10.70 6.05 21.68
CA LYS A 393 11.85 5.76 22.55
C LYS A 393 11.47 5.05 23.85
N SER A 394 10.20 5.12 24.27
CA SER A 394 9.71 4.39 25.45
C SER A 394 9.52 2.89 25.21
N THR A 395 9.52 2.44 23.94
CA THR A 395 9.31 1.04 23.55
C THR A 395 10.61 0.25 23.30
N ASP A 396 11.77 0.92 23.26
CA ASP A 396 13.07 0.24 23.16
C ASP A 396 13.44 -0.39 24.51
N LYS A 397 13.08 -1.67 24.70
CA LYS A 397 13.47 -2.50 25.86
C LYS A 397 15.00 -2.73 26.00
N GLY A 398 15.83 -2.11 25.15
CA GLY A 398 17.29 -2.33 25.08
C GLY A 398 18.16 -1.25 25.72
N ALA A 399 17.64 -0.07 26.07
CA ALA A 399 18.44 0.96 26.73
C ALA A 399 18.47 0.70 28.25
N GLY A 400 19.52 0.01 28.71
CA GLY A 400 19.75 -0.28 30.12
C GLY A 400 19.95 0.97 30.97
N GLN A 401 18.86 1.61 31.38
CA GLN A 401 18.67 2.30 32.66
C GLN A 401 17.19 2.66 32.79
N ALA A 402 16.47 1.90 33.62
CA ALA A 402 15.19 2.34 34.13
C ALA A 402 15.42 3.58 35.02
N PHE A 403 15.22 4.77 34.47
CA PHE A 403 15.23 6.00 35.26
C PHE A 403 13.97 6.06 36.13
N LYS A 404 14.16 6.35 37.42
CA LYS A 404 13.08 6.38 38.42
C LYS A 404 12.12 7.56 38.19
N SER A 405 10.86 7.24 37.87
CA SER A 405 9.62 7.95 38.25
C SER A 405 9.37 9.42 37.85
N GLY A 406 9.94 9.95 36.76
CA GLY A 406 9.57 11.26 36.21
C GLY A 406 9.01 11.19 34.79
N LYS A 407 7.98 11.99 34.45
CA LYS A 407 7.58 12.23 33.04
C LYS A 407 8.68 13.10 32.41
N ASN A 408 9.48 12.54 31.50
CA ASN A 408 10.43 13.31 30.71
C ASN A 408 9.70 14.06 29.58
N TYR A 409 10.25 15.19 29.16
CA TYR A 409 9.73 16.01 28.05
C TYR A 409 10.82 16.21 27.00
N ILE A 410 10.45 16.30 25.72
CA ILE A 410 11.39 16.62 24.63
C ILE A 410 11.28 18.11 24.30
N THR A 411 12.37 18.83 24.24
CA THR A 411 12.44 20.24 23.81
C THR A 411 12.42 20.38 22.29
N LEU A 412 12.23 21.58 21.75
CA LEU A 412 12.24 21.81 20.31
C LEU A 412 13.56 21.40 19.64
N ASN A 413 14.70 21.50 20.33
CA ASN A 413 15.99 21.01 19.82
C ASN A 413 16.24 19.50 20.03
N GLY A 414 15.27 18.78 20.60
CA GLY A 414 15.35 17.33 20.81
C GLY A 414 15.99 16.90 22.15
N THR A 415 16.39 17.85 22.99
CA THR A 415 16.92 17.57 24.34
C THR A 415 15.83 17.00 25.25
N GLN A 416 16.17 16.01 26.06
CA GLN A 416 15.26 15.47 27.08
C GLN A 416 15.44 16.21 28.39
N VAL A 417 14.34 16.74 28.94
CA VAL A 417 14.31 17.49 30.19
C VAL A 417 13.30 16.88 31.17
N ARG A 418 13.40 17.22 32.45
CA ARG A 418 12.68 16.56 33.54
C ARG A 418 11.36 17.23 33.91
N SER A 419 11.12 18.46 33.47
CA SER A 419 9.89 19.20 33.75
C SER A 419 9.36 20.01 32.56
N LYS A 420 8.06 20.36 32.59
CA LYS A 420 7.46 21.25 31.58
C LYS A 420 8.10 22.63 31.58
N SER A 421 8.51 23.10 32.75
CA SER A 421 9.11 24.41 32.96
C SER A 421 10.55 24.47 32.43
N GLU A 422 11.34 23.41 32.64
CA GLU A 422 12.62 23.25 31.95
C GLU A 422 12.44 23.17 30.43
N ARG A 423 11.42 22.47 29.95
CA ARG A 423 11.11 22.44 28.52
C ARG A 423 10.82 23.83 27.99
N TYR A 424 10.04 24.63 28.72
CA TYR A 424 9.74 26.00 28.35
C TYR A 424 11.02 26.84 28.22
N ILE A 425 11.91 26.78 29.21
CA ILE A 425 13.19 27.53 29.20
C ILE A 425 14.04 27.11 28.00
N ALA A 426 14.20 25.80 27.78
CA ALA A 426 14.96 25.26 26.66
C ALA A 426 14.37 25.67 25.30
N ASP A 427 13.05 25.60 25.14
CA ASP A 427 12.35 26.01 23.93
C ASP A 427 12.49 27.53 23.69
N TRP A 428 12.44 28.33 24.76
CA TRP A 428 12.64 29.77 24.68
C TRP A 428 14.06 30.12 24.23
N LEU A 429 15.09 29.50 24.83
CA LEU A 429 16.49 29.66 24.42
C LEU A 429 16.68 29.27 22.95
N TYR A 430 16.09 28.14 22.55
CA TYR A 430 16.13 27.67 21.17
C TYR A 430 15.52 28.67 20.18
N ARG A 431 14.33 29.22 20.48
CA ARG A 431 13.65 30.18 19.60
C ARG A 431 14.42 31.48 19.42
N HIS A 432 15.23 31.84 20.42
CA HIS A 432 16.12 33.00 20.38
C HIS A 432 17.50 32.69 19.80
N ASP A 433 17.75 31.49 19.27
CA ASP A 433 19.05 31.09 18.71
C ASP A 433 20.18 31.12 19.76
N ILE A 434 19.86 30.71 20.99
CA ILE A 434 20.79 30.66 22.13
C ILE A 434 21.10 29.19 22.43
N ALA A 435 22.37 28.79 22.33
CA ALA A 435 22.77 27.44 22.66
C ALA A 435 22.69 27.19 24.17
N PHE A 436 22.42 25.94 24.55
CA PHE A 436 22.47 25.53 25.94
C PHE A 436 22.94 24.09 26.07
N GLU A 437 23.56 23.80 27.21
CA GLU A 437 23.86 22.46 27.69
C GLU A 437 22.92 22.15 28.85
N TYR A 438 22.22 21.00 28.80
CA TYR A 438 21.31 20.56 29.87
C TYR A 438 22.03 19.60 30.83
N GLU A 439 21.86 19.82 32.14
CA GLU A 439 22.55 19.10 33.23
C GLU A 439 24.07 18.92 33.00
N PRO A 440 24.83 19.99 32.69
CA PRO A 440 26.27 19.91 32.50
C PRO A 440 26.94 19.37 33.76
N LYS A 441 27.96 18.53 33.57
CA LYS A 441 28.72 17.98 34.69
C LYS A 441 29.70 19.02 35.22
N VAL A 442 29.35 19.67 36.33
CA VAL A 442 30.23 20.64 36.97
C VAL A 442 30.91 19.99 38.19
N ASN A 443 32.25 19.86 38.10
CA ASN A 443 33.07 19.50 39.24
C ASN A 443 33.40 20.79 40.01
N LEU A 444 32.82 20.94 41.21
CA LEU A 444 33.23 21.94 42.19
C LEU A 444 34.15 21.27 43.22
N ASP A 445 34.94 22.07 43.95
CA ASP A 445 36.03 21.59 44.82
C ASP A 445 35.59 20.53 45.84
N GLN A 446 34.34 20.59 46.33
CA GLN A 446 33.86 19.71 47.43
C GLN A 446 32.67 18.80 47.07
N PHE A 447 31.96 19.03 45.95
CA PHE A 447 30.92 18.12 45.46
C PHE A 447 30.61 18.31 43.96
N ARG A 448 29.94 17.32 43.37
CA ARG A 448 29.42 17.40 42.00
C ARG A 448 28.04 18.06 42.00
N PHE A 449 27.90 19.12 41.22
CA PHE A 449 26.62 19.79 40.99
C PHE A 449 26.23 19.69 39.52
N TYR A 450 24.95 19.52 39.28
CA TYR A 450 24.36 19.48 37.94
C TYR A 450 23.31 20.58 37.89
N PRO A 451 23.68 21.82 37.54
CA PRO A 451 22.70 22.87 37.29
C PRO A 451 21.81 22.45 36.12
N ASP A 452 20.56 22.90 36.07
CA ASP A 452 19.65 22.49 34.99
C ASP A 452 20.15 22.92 33.60
N PHE A 453 20.70 24.14 33.48
CA PHE A 453 21.21 24.67 32.22
C PHE A 453 22.58 25.34 32.37
N TYR A 454 23.38 25.27 31.31
CA TYR A 454 24.50 26.16 31.06
C TYR A 454 24.34 26.81 29.70
N ILE A 455 24.48 28.13 29.66
CA ILE A 455 24.37 28.95 28.44
C ILE A 455 25.78 29.47 28.13
N PRO A 456 26.50 28.85 27.17
CA PRO A 456 27.91 29.15 26.91
C PRO A 456 28.16 30.61 26.52
N GLU A 457 27.32 31.18 25.68
CA GLU A 457 27.48 32.55 25.16
C GLU A 457 27.37 33.61 26.26
N ALA A 458 26.54 33.35 27.28
CA ALA A 458 26.37 34.22 28.43
C ALA A 458 27.30 33.85 29.61
N ASN A 459 28.08 32.77 29.48
CA ASN A 459 28.82 32.10 30.54
C ASN A 459 28.00 32.03 31.85
N LEU A 460 26.80 31.47 31.74
CA LEU A 460 25.78 31.50 32.78
C LEU A 460 25.24 30.10 33.07
N PHE A 461 25.31 29.68 34.32
CA PHE A 461 24.58 28.52 34.81
C PHE A 461 23.20 28.94 35.32
N LEU A 462 22.18 28.14 35.04
CA LEU A 462 20.81 28.40 35.47
C LEU A 462 20.23 27.16 36.15
N GLU A 463 19.72 27.35 37.36
CA GLU A 463 19.01 26.35 38.15
C GLU A 463 17.52 26.74 38.20
N HIS A 464 16.64 25.81 37.85
CA HIS A 464 15.19 25.99 37.90
C HIS A 464 14.59 25.27 39.12
N VAL A 465 14.08 26.06 40.06
CA VAL A 465 13.56 25.56 41.34
C VAL A 465 12.05 25.37 41.24
N SER A 466 11.65 24.10 41.22
CA SER A 466 10.25 23.70 41.36
C SER A 466 9.75 23.88 42.81
N LYS A 467 8.41 23.86 42.99
CA LYS A 467 7.78 23.83 44.32
C LYS A 467 8.18 22.61 45.18
N LEU A 468 8.80 21.59 44.56
CA LEU A 468 9.24 20.34 45.20
C LEU A 468 10.76 20.29 45.48
N SER A 469 11.52 21.28 45.02
CA SER A 469 12.98 21.29 45.12
C SER A 469 13.45 21.71 46.54
N LYS A 470 14.39 20.96 47.13
CA LYS A 470 15.04 21.34 48.41
C LYS A 470 16.07 22.45 48.19
N GLY A 471 16.24 23.31 49.21
CA GLY A 471 16.91 24.61 49.13
C GLY A 471 18.26 24.66 48.37
N THR A 472 18.38 25.67 47.50
CA THR A 472 19.51 25.92 46.59
C THR A 472 20.57 26.88 47.12
N LYS A 473 20.33 27.57 48.24
CA LYS A 473 21.21 28.65 48.76
C LYS A 473 22.65 28.23 49.02
N THR A 474 22.87 27.04 49.57
CA THR A 474 24.22 26.53 49.85
C THR A 474 24.99 26.23 48.56
N LYS A 475 24.28 25.71 47.54
CA LYS A 475 24.85 25.35 46.24
C LYS A 475 25.29 26.58 45.44
N MET A 476 24.51 27.66 45.50
CA MET A 476 24.83 28.92 44.80
C MET A 476 26.12 29.58 45.32
N LYS A 477 26.38 29.51 46.63
CA LYS A 477 27.61 30.07 47.24
C LYS A 477 28.90 29.39 46.76
N GLU A 478 28.81 28.13 46.34
CA GLU A 478 29.97 27.38 45.84
C GLU A 478 30.28 27.72 44.39
N PHE A 479 29.26 28.03 43.57
CA PHE A 479 29.49 28.59 42.24
C PHE A 479 30.24 29.92 42.34
N GLU A 480 29.82 30.80 43.26
CA GLU A 480 30.50 32.06 43.52
C GLU A 480 31.96 31.85 43.96
N HIS A 481 32.24 30.89 44.86
CA HIS A 481 33.62 30.55 45.27
C HIS A 481 34.47 30.01 44.13
N ALA A 482 33.88 29.23 43.22
CA ALA A 482 34.55 28.69 42.03
C ALA A 482 34.69 29.73 40.89
N GLY A 483 34.34 31.00 41.12
CA GLY A 483 34.38 32.05 40.10
C GLY A 483 33.35 31.89 38.97
N ARG A 484 32.34 31.04 39.16
CA ARG A 484 31.28 30.75 38.18
C ARG A 484 29.98 31.45 38.57
N LYS A 485 29.21 31.93 37.59
CA LYS A 485 27.93 32.61 37.86
C LYS A 485 26.77 31.64 37.66
N CYS A 486 26.00 31.40 38.71
CA CYS A 486 24.77 30.60 38.68
C CYS A 486 23.58 31.44 39.15
N VAL A 487 22.46 31.38 38.42
CA VAL A 487 21.21 32.09 38.76
C VAL A 487 20.09 31.09 38.97
N THR A 488 19.20 31.40 39.91
CA THR A 488 18.01 30.60 40.18
C THR A 488 16.77 31.24 39.57
N THR A 489 15.98 30.44 38.85
CA THR A 489 14.60 30.77 38.45
C THR A 489 13.62 29.87 39.20
N TYR A 490 12.37 30.30 39.33
CA TYR A 490 11.37 29.60 40.14
C TYR A 490 10.10 29.31 39.35
N GLU A 491 9.50 28.14 39.61
CA GLU A 491 8.22 27.74 39.01
C GLU A 491 7.11 28.78 39.21
N SER A 492 7.07 29.47 40.36
CA SER A 492 6.08 30.51 40.64
C SER A 492 6.16 31.70 39.67
N GLN A 493 7.30 31.92 39.04
CA GLN A 493 7.47 33.00 38.05
C GLN A 493 6.82 32.64 36.71
N MET A 494 6.56 31.35 36.45
CA MET A 494 5.90 30.87 35.22
C MET A 494 4.38 31.09 35.23
N GLU A 495 3.80 31.55 36.35
CA GLU A 495 2.37 31.88 36.44
C GLU A 495 2.00 33.05 35.51
N ASN A 496 2.95 33.95 35.24
CA ASN A 496 2.86 34.98 34.21
C ASN A 496 4.00 34.84 33.19
N ILE A 497 3.70 34.23 32.04
CA ILE A 497 4.67 33.94 30.99
C ILE A 497 5.38 35.21 30.47
N ALA A 498 4.66 36.35 30.38
CA ALA A 498 5.25 37.59 29.89
C ALA A 498 6.29 38.15 30.86
N GLU A 499 6.01 38.11 32.16
CA GLU A 499 6.97 38.50 33.20
C GLU A 499 8.16 37.54 33.23
N PHE A 500 7.92 36.24 33.08
CA PHE A 500 8.99 35.25 33.05
C PHE A 500 9.96 35.45 31.88
N ASN A 501 9.43 35.74 30.69
CA ASN A 501 10.25 36.06 29.54
C ASN A 501 11.10 37.31 29.78
N ALA A 502 10.51 38.37 30.37
CA ALA A 502 11.27 39.56 30.74
C ALA A 502 12.39 39.27 31.76
N VAL A 503 12.20 38.31 32.66
CA VAL A 503 13.24 37.83 33.59
C VAL A 503 14.36 37.15 32.81
N LEU A 504 14.06 36.20 31.92
CA LEU A 504 15.07 35.52 31.10
C LEU A 504 15.85 36.50 30.22
N GLU A 505 15.15 37.43 29.55
CA GLU A 505 15.77 38.50 28.77
C GLU A 505 16.69 39.36 29.65
N GLY A 506 16.21 39.79 30.82
CA GLY A 506 16.99 40.61 31.74
C GLY A 506 18.27 39.92 32.23
N LEU A 507 18.24 38.60 32.40
CA LEU A 507 19.40 37.81 32.80
C LEU A 507 20.48 37.74 31.71
N LEU A 508 20.07 37.65 30.45
CA LEU A 508 20.95 37.41 29.31
C LEU A 508 21.36 38.70 28.58
N LYS A 509 20.50 39.72 28.53
CA LYS A 509 20.72 40.98 27.80
C LYS A 509 22.01 41.72 28.18
N LYS A 510 22.48 41.56 29.43
CA LYS A 510 23.72 42.17 29.93
C LYS A 510 24.97 41.31 29.70
N ARG A 511 24.81 40.12 29.13
CA ARG A 511 25.84 39.06 29.07
C ARG A 511 26.09 38.56 27.65
N LEU A 512 25.07 38.62 26.80
CA LEU A 512 25.21 38.40 25.38
C LEU A 512 25.85 39.64 24.72
N ASP A 513 26.44 39.44 23.55
CA ASP A 513 27.04 40.51 22.76
C ASP A 513 26.04 41.65 22.53
N SER A 514 26.49 42.91 22.54
CA SER A 514 25.65 44.07 22.24
C SER A 514 25.02 44.04 20.83
N SER A 515 25.59 43.24 19.92
CA SER A 515 25.07 42.97 18.58
C SER A 515 24.05 41.82 18.52
N PHE A 516 23.76 41.15 19.65
CA PHE A 516 22.78 40.09 19.72
C PHE A 516 21.36 40.62 19.50
N GLU A 517 20.69 40.09 18.47
CA GLU A 517 19.30 40.41 18.17
C GLU A 517 18.35 39.40 18.82
N TRP A 518 17.37 39.92 19.56
CA TRP A 518 16.30 39.10 20.13
C TRP A 518 15.36 38.64 19.02
N LYS A 519 15.61 37.44 18.49
CA LYS A 519 14.75 36.82 17.47
C LYS A 519 13.53 36.20 18.16
N ALA A 520 12.33 36.76 18.00
CA ALA A 520 11.12 36.18 18.60
C ALA A 520 10.84 34.77 18.05
N ASP A 521 11.23 34.54 16.80
CA ASP A 521 11.35 33.26 16.14
C ASP A 521 12.57 33.38 15.22
N ALA A 522 13.70 32.72 15.56
CA ALA A 522 14.83 32.61 14.65
C ALA A 522 14.37 32.15 13.26
N HIS A 523 15.16 32.35 12.20
CA HIS A 523 14.81 31.89 10.85
C HIS A 523 14.69 30.36 10.81
N LEU A 524 13.54 29.83 11.25
CA LEU A 524 13.22 28.42 11.28
C LEU A 524 12.82 28.02 9.87
N SER A 525 13.63 27.20 9.21
CA SER A 525 13.27 26.60 7.93
C SER A 525 12.65 25.22 8.14
N TYR A 526 11.71 24.83 7.29
CA TYR A 526 11.14 23.48 7.33
C TYR A 526 12.24 22.42 7.15
N GLU A 527 13.17 22.68 6.23
CA GLU A 527 14.24 21.78 5.84
C GLU A 527 15.14 21.44 7.03
N GLU A 528 15.60 22.44 7.78
CA GLU A 528 16.45 22.24 8.96
C GLU A 528 15.68 21.56 10.09
N GLU A 529 14.46 22.02 10.35
CA GLU A 529 13.67 21.62 11.52
C GLU A 529 13.15 20.19 11.42
N PHE A 530 12.87 19.71 10.21
CA PHE A 530 12.28 18.40 9.94
C PHE A 530 13.22 17.41 9.22
N ALA A 531 14.48 17.76 8.94
CA ALA A 531 15.45 16.86 8.30
C ALA A 531 15.52 15.47 8.96
N ARG A 532 15.42 15.40 10.30
CA ARG A 532 15.48 14.16 11.09
C ARG A 532 14.12 13.51 11.37
N TYR A 533 13.02 14.14 10.98
CA TYR A 533 11.65 13.73 11.34
C TYR A 533 10.78 13.37 10.13
N GLN A 534 11.41 12.99 9.00
CA GLN A 534 10.71 12.68 7.76
C GLN A 534 9.73 11.50 7.89
N LYS A 535 10.06 10.50 8.72
CA LYS A 535 9.20 9.33 8.95
C LYS A 535 7.94 9.72 9.72
N GLU A 536 8.10 10.51 10.77
CA GLU A 536 7.03 11.01 11.62
C GLU A 536 6.13 11.98 10.85
N MET A 537 6.73 12.86 10.04
CA MET A 537 6.00 13.74 9.12
C MET A 537 5.15 12.93 8.14
N LYS A 538 5.75 11.93 7.47
CA LYS A 538 5.01 11.06 6.54
C LYS A 538 3.83 10.37 7.23
N ARG A 539 4.01 9.92 8.48
CA ARG A 539 2.92 9.32 9.27
C ARG A 539 1.82 10.33 9.59
N PHE A 540 2.17 11.55 10.01
CA PHE A 540 1.20 12.63 10.26
C PHE A 540 0.37 12.95 9.01
N LEU A 541 1.03 13.13 7.85
CA LEU A 541 0.36 13.43 6.59
C LEU A 541 -0.53 12.28 6.10
N SER A 542 -0.08 11.02 6.29
CA SER A 542 -0.90 9.85 5.97
C SER A 542 -2.17 9.81 6.81
N ASN A 543 -2.06 10.11 8.11
CA ASN A 543 -3.22 10.17 8.99
C ASN A 543 -4.18 11.31 8.59
N ALA A 544 -3.65 12.46 8.16
CA ALA A 544 -4.46 13.58 7.68
C ALA A 544 -5.27 13.21 6.44
N LEU A 545 -4.65 12.58 5.43
CA LEU A 545 -5.34 12.10 4.24
C LEU A 545 -6.38 11.01 4.57
N GLN A 546 -6.06 10.09 5.48
CA GLN A 546 -7.01 9.06 5.89
C GLN A 546 -8.23 9.66 6.60
N VAL A 547 -8.04 10.68 7.46
CA VAL A 547 -9.16 11.43 8.05
C VAL A 547 -10.01 12.09 6.97
N TRP A 548 -9.38 12.72 5.98
CA TRP A 548 -10.08 13.33 4.84
C TRP A 548 -10.93 12.31 4.06
N ASP A 549 -10.39 11.12 3.80
CA ASP A 549 -11.11 10.04 3.13
C ASP A 549 -12.29 9.55 3.96
N MET A 550 -12.07 9.27 5.25
CA MET A 550 -13.13 8.76 6.12
C MET A 550 -14.27 9.76 6.30
N VAL A 551 -13.97 11.05 6.44
CA VAL A 551 -14.99 12.12 6.52
C VAL A 551 -15.89 12.12 5.29
N ARG A 552 -15.28 12.04 4.10
CA ARG A 552 -16.01 12.03 2.83
C ARG A 552 -16.82 10.75 2.66
N VAL A 553 -16.24 9.60 2.98
CA VAL A 553 -16.92 8.29 2.88
C VAL A 553 -18.12 8.22 3.82
N GLU A 554 -17.97 8.66 5.07
CA GLU A 554 -19.06 8.69 6.05
C GLU A 554 -20.05 9.84 5.81
N GLY A 555 -19.74 10.77 4.89
CA GLY A 555 -20.60 11.88 4.53
C GLY A 555 -20.75 12.93 5.63
N LEU A 556 -19.72 13.10 6.47
CA LEU A 556 -19.72 14.02 7.59
C LEU A 556 -19.34 15.44 7.15
N ASP A 557 -19.90 16.45 7.81
CA ASP A 557 -19.43 17.83 7.71
C ASP A 557 -18.11 17.99 8.47
N PHE A 558 -17.07 18.45 7.78
CA PHE A 558 -15.73 18.59 8.33
C PHE A 558 -15.67 19.67 9.43
N GLU A 559 -16.47 20.73 9.31
CA GLU A 559 -16.54 21.78 10.34
C GLU A 559 -17.22 21.27 11.62
N ALA A 560 -18.31 20.52 11.50
CA ALA A 560 -18.94 19.84 12.62
C ALA A 560 -17.99 18.82 13.30
N LEU A 561 -17.23 18.04 12.53
CA LEU A 561 -16.21 17.13 13.07
C LEU A 561 -15.13 17.90 13.84
N PHE A 562 -14.64 19.01 13.27
CA PHE A 562 -13.64 19.84 13.92
C PHE A 562 -14.16 20.43 15.24
N ALA A 563 -15.40 20.91 15.27
CA ALA A 563 -16.03 21.41 16.50
C ALA A 563 -16.10 20.32 17.58
N LYS A 564 -16.50 19.10 17.21
CA LYS A 564 -16.47 17.92 18.10
C LYS A 564 -15.05 17.63 18.59
N ALA A 565 -14.09 17.54 17.67
CA ALA A 565 -12.69 17.25 17.98
C ALA A 565 -12.06 18.28 18.91
N SER A 566 -12.41 19.57 18.77
CA SER A 566 -11.90 20.67 19.59
C SER A 566 -12.29 20.55 21.08
N THR A 567 -13.33 19.79 21.38
CA THR A 567 -13.80 19.51 22.76
C THR A 567 -13.45 18.10 23.24
N ASP A 568 -12.73 17.31 22.44
CA ASP A 568 -12.33 15.96 22.84
C ASP A 568 -11.43 16.04 24.07
N GLN A 569 -11.59 15.10 25.00
CA GLN A 569 -10.84 15.08 26.25
C GLN A 569 -9.33 14.91 26.04
N HIS A 570 -8.88 14.36 24.90
CA HIS A 570 -7.48 14.13 24.58
C HIS A 570 -6.84 15.31 23.85
N GLU A 571 -5.82 15.91 24.49
CA GLU A 571 -5.02 17.00 23.93
C GLU A 571 -4.43 16.65 22.57
N ARG A 572 -3.84 15.46 22.42
CA ARG A 572 -3.33 14.95 21.14
C ARG A 572 -4.35 15.05 20.01
N VAL A 573 -5.60 14.69 20.27
CA VAL A 573 -6.65 14.67 19.26
C VAL A 573 -7.04 16.10 18.90
N ARG A 574 -7.21 16.98 19.89
CA ARG A 574 -7.45 18.42 19.66
C ARG A 574 -6.35 19.03 18.79
N GLU A 575 -5.10 18.86 19.20
CA GLU A 575 -3.93 19.43 18.50
C GLU A 575 -3.76 18.88 17.07
N PHE A 576 -4.02 17.59 16.87
CA PHE A 576 -4.02 16.98 15.54
C PHE A 576 -5.00 17.68 14.60
N TYR A 577 -6.26 17.84 15.02
CA TYR A 577 -7.29 18.48 14.19
C TYR A 577 -7.02 19.96 13.97
N ILE A 578 -6.43 20.67 14.93
CA ILE A 578 -6.00 22.07 14.75
C ILE A 578 -4.95 22.18 13.63
N LEU A 579 -3.97 21.28 13.59
CA LEU A 579 -2.94 21.27 12.53
C LEU A 579 -3.50 20.81 11.17
N VAL A 580 -4.35 19.78 11.18
CA VAL A 580 -4.85 19.15 9.96
C VAL A 580 -5.91 19.99 9.24
N LYS A 581 -6.71 20.79 9.97
CA LYS A 581 -7.76 21.65 9.39
C LYS A 581 -7.25 22.58 8.27
N PRO A 582 -6.24 23.46 8.50
CA PRO A 582 -5.74 24.34 7.44
C PRO A 582 -5.06 23.57 6.30
N LEU A 583 -4.41 22.43 6.59
CA LEU A 583 -3.79 21.57 5.58
C LEU A 583 -4.82 20.96 4.63
N LEU A 584 -5.89 20.35 5.16
CA LEU A 584 -6.93 19.72 4.34
C LEU A 584 -7.76 20.75 3.57
N LYS A 585 -8.00 21.93 4.16
CA LYS A 585 -8.62 23.05 3.45
C LYS A 585 -7.79 23.46 2.22
N ARG A 586 -6.49 23.71 2.39
CA ARG A 586 -5.59 24.02 1.26
C ARG A 586 -5.49 22.87 0.26
N TYR A 587 -5.52 21.62 0.72
CA TYR A 587 -5.52 20.45 -0.15
C TYR A 587 -6.75 20.40 -1.05
N HIS A 588 -7.94 20.60 -0.48
CA HIS A 588 -9.19 20.64 -1.24
C HIS A 588 -9.21 21.80 -2.24
N GLU A 589 -8.78 23.00 -1.83
CA GLU A 589 -8.66 24.17 -2.72
C GLU A 589 -7.66 23.91 -3.86
N TYR A 590 -6.51 23.31 -3.55
CA TYR A 590 -5.49 22.96 -4.55
C TYR A 590 -6.04 21.98 -5.60
N CYS A 591 -6.69 20.90 -5.14
CA CYS A 591 -7.31 19.92 -6.03
C CYS A 591 -8.39 20.56 -6.90
N THR A 592 -9.23 21.42 -6.32
CA THR A 592 -10.28 22.14 -7.06
C THR A 592 -9.67 23.03 -8.15
N ASN A 593 -8.67 23.84 -7.82
CA ASN A 593 -8.02 24.76 -8.76
C ASN A 593 -7.26 24.05 -9.89
N LYS A 594 -6.81 22.82 -9.66
CA LYS A 594 -6.12 21.98 -10.66
C LYS A 594 -7.07 21.06 -11.44
N SER A 595 -8.38 21.11 -11.16
CA SER A 595 -9.35 20.13 -11.67
C SER A 595 -8.92 18.69 -11.37
N TYR A 596 -8.41 18.43 -10.16
CA TYR A 596 -8.01 17.10 -9.71
C TYR A 596 -9.15 16.46 -8.92
N LEU A 597 -9.53 15.24 -9.32
CA LEU A 597 -10.52 14.45 -8.61
C LEU A 597 -9.88 13.12 -8.20
N ASP A 598 -9.90 12.80 -6.91
CA ASP A 598 -9.64 11.43 -6.46
C ASP A 598 -10.88 10.55 -6.62
N PHE A 599 -10.75 9.28 -6.22
CA PHE A 599 -11.82 8.29 -6.33
C PHE A 599 -13.10 8.65 -5.57
N ASN A 600 -12.96 9.15 -4.34
CA ASN A 600 -14.11 9.53 -3.52
C ASN A 600 -14.77 10.80 -4.10
N GLU A 601 -13.95 11.75 -4.52
CA GLU A 601 -14.40 13.00 -5.11
C GLU A 601 -15.16 12.75 -6.42
N MET A 602 -14.73 11.80 -7.25
CA MET A 602 -15.49 11.44 -8.47
C MET A 602 -16.91 10.96 -8.16
N ILE A 603 -17.12 10.21 -7.06
CA ILE A 603 -18.46 9.77 -6.66
C ILE A 603 -19.26 10.96 -6.13
N LEU A 604 -18.67 11.80 -5.27
CA LEU A 604 -19.29 13.00 -4.72
C LEU A 604 -19.75 13.97 -5.81
N GLN A 605 -18.87 14.29 -6.76
CA GLN A 605 -19.18 15.17 -7.88
C GLN A 605 -20.21 14.55 -8.83
N SER A 606 -20.21 13.23 -8.99
CA SER A 606 -21.24 12.54 -9.77
C SER A 606 -22.61 12.68 -9.13
N MET A 607 -22.70 12.49 -7.82
CA MET A 607 -23.94 12.72 -7.09
C MET A 607 -24.36 14.19 -7.19
N ALA A 608 -23.45 15.13 -6.94
CA ALA A 608 -23.71 16.57 -7.04
C ALA A 608 -24.29 16.97 -8.41
N LEU A 609 -23.71 16.47 -9.51
CA LEU A 609 -24.22 16.65 -10.87
C LEU A 609 -25.64 16.11 -11.02
N LEU A 610 -25.91 14.91 -10.51
CA LEU A 610 -27.24 14.28 -10.59
C LEU A 610 -28.28 15.00 -9.72
N GLU A 611 -27.86 15.73 -8.68
CA GLU A 611 -28.79 16.56 -7.88
C GLU A 611 -29.12 17.88 -8.57
N SER A 612 -28.12 18.49 -9.23
CA SER A 612 -28.24 19.84 -9.79
C SER A 612 -28.70 19.86 -11.26
N ASP A 613 -28.46 18.79 -12.04
CA ASP A 613 -28.92 18.64 -13.43
C ASP A 613 -29.94 17.50 -13.57
N ALA A 614 -31.23 17.87 -13.53
CA ALA A 614 -32.34 16.94 -13.70
C ALA A 614 -32.29 16.18 -15.03
N LYS A 615 -31.73 16.78 -16.10
CA LYS A 615 -31.60 16.11 -17.40
C LYS A 615 -30.51 15.05 -17.35
N ALA A 616 -29.39 15.31 -16.67
CA ALA A 616 -28.34 14.30 -16.48
C ALA A 616 -28.89 13.09 -15.71
N LEU A 617 -29.64 13.33 -14.63
CA LEU A 617 -30.32 12.28 -13.87
C LEU A 617 -31.33 11.51 -14.73
N GLU A 618 -32.18 12.20 -15.49
CA GLU A 618 -33.15 11.57 -16.37
C GLU A 618 -32.48 10.66 -17.41
N VAL A 619 -31.41 11.14 -18.05
CA VAL A 619 -30.65 10.35 -19.05
C VAL A 619 -30.10 9.07 -18.41
N VAL A 620 -29.44 9.18 -17.26
CA VAL A 620 -28.82 8.02 -16.58
C VAL A 620 -29.88 7.03 -16.13
N SER A 621 -30.92 7.50 -15.43
CA SER A 621 -31.95 6.65 -14.86
C SER A 621 -32.90 6.07 -15.91
N ALA A 622 -33.09 6.73 -17.05
CA ALA A 622 -33.84 6.15 -18.18
C ALA A 622 -33.00 5.15 -18.99
N GLN A 623 -31.68 5.35 -19.05
CA GLN A 623 -30.78 4.43 -19.72
C GLN A 623 -30.71 3.09 -18.98
N TYR A 624 -30.44 3.09 -17.67
CA TYR A 624 -30.18 1.86 -16.93
C TYR A 624 -31.42 1.33 -16.21
N LYS A 625 -32.10 0.38 -16.85
CA LYS A 625 -33.26 -0.32 -16.28
C LYS A 625 -32.87 -1.48 -15.37
N TYR A 626 -31.69 -2.04 -15.57
CA TYR A 626 -31.15 -3.15 -14.79
C TYR A 626 -29.76 -2.79 -14.28
N ILE A 627 -29.60 -2.77 -12.95
CA ILE A 627 -28.33 -2.48 -12.29
C ILE A 627 -27.91 -3.73 -11.53
N LEU A 628 -26.82 -4.36 -11.97
CA LEU A 628 -26.26 -5.56 -11.41
C LEU A 628 -24.97 -5.20 -10.68
N ILE A 629 -24.80 -5.66 -9.45
CA ILE A 629 -23.63 -5.31 -8.63
C ILE A 629 -23.02 -6.60 -8.07
N ASP A 630 -21.75 -6.83 -8.39
CA ASP A 630 -20.96 -7.92 -7.81
C ASP A 630 -20.24 -7.47 -6.53
N GLU A 631 -19.92 -8.44 -5.66
CA GLU A 631 -19.22 -8.22 -4.38
C GLU A 631 -19.86 -7.10 -3.54
N PHE A 632 -21.20 -7.10 -3.44
CA PHE A 632 -21.97 -6.05 -2.77
C PHE A 632 -21.60 -5.86 -1.28
N GLN A 633 -20.98 -6.85 -0.64
CA GLN A 633 -20.50 -6.72 0.74
C GLN A 633 -19.32 -5.76 0.92
N ASP A 634 -18.66 -5.36 -0.17
CA ASP A 634 -17.52 -4.45 -0.13
C ASP A 634 -17.92 -2.99 -0.43
N VAL A 635 -19.22 -2.71 -0.60
CA VAL A 635 -19.66 -1.33 -0.87
C VAL A 635 -19.54 -0.44 0.36
N ASN A 636 -19.21 0.83 0.13
CA ASN A 636 -19.19 1.88 1.16
C ASN A 636 -20.42 2.79 1.06
N ASN A 637 -20.58 3.69 2.02
CA ASN A 637 -21.76 4.58 2.10
C ASN A 637 -21.91 5.47 0.85
N LEU A 638 -20.81 5.98 0.27
CA LEU A 638 -20.86 6.80 -0.95
C LEU A 638 -21.40 6.03 -2.15
N GLN A 639 -20.95 4.78 -2.32
CA GLN A 639 -21.40 3.92 -3.41
C GLN A 639 -22.89 3.58 -3.26
N VAL A 640 -23.36 3.30 -2.04
CA VAL A 640 -24.79 3.04 -1.80
C VAL A 640 -25.64 4.28 -2.03
N ARG A 641 -25.20 5.46 -1.58
CA ARG A 641 -25.88 6.73 -1.87
C ARG A 641 -25.98 7.01 -3.37
N LEU A 642 -24.91 6.74 -4.12
CA LEU A 642 -24.92 6.86 -5.58
C LEU A 642 -25.93 5.90 -6.22
N ILE A 643 -25.98 4.63 -5.78
CA ILE A 643 -26.96 3.66 -6.26
C ILE A 643 -28.38 4.17 -5.99
N GLN A 644 -28.67 4.57 -4.75
CA GLN A 644 -29.98 5.10 -4.35
C GLN A 644 -30.37 6.32 -5.19
N LYS A 645 -29.41 7.17 -5.57
CA LYS A 645 -29.65 8.35 -6.41
C LYS A 645 -30.11 8.00 -7.83
N ILE A 646 -29.54 6.96 -8.44
CA ILE A 646 -29.82 6.60 -9.85
C ILE A 646 -31.00 5.63 -10.01
N LEU A 647 -31.46 4.99 -8.94
CA LEU A 647 -32.59 4.06 -8.96
C LEU A 647 -33.94 4.76 -9.13
N LYS A 648 -34.79 4.21 -10.01
CA LYS A 648 -36.24 4.48 -10.05
C LYS A 648 -37.02 3.27 -9.54
N ASP A 649 -38.29 3.45 -9.23
CA ASP A 649 -39.17 2.38 -8.69
C ASP A 649 -39.23 1.16 -9.63
N GLU A 650 -39.21 1.39 -10.95
CA GLU A 650 -39.25 0.34 -11.97
C GLU A 650 -37.90 -0.30 -12.28
N THR A 651 -36.78 0.35 -11.93
CA THR A 651 -35.42 -0.18 -12.12
C THR A 651 -35.31 -1.52 -11.38
N GLN A 652 -34.59 -2.50 -11.91
CA GLN A 652 -34.23 -3.71 -11.18
C GLN A 652 -32.79 -3.58 -10.64
N LEU A 653 -32.63 -3.65 -9.33
CA LEU A 653 -31.34 -3.78 -8.65
C LEU A 653 -31.13 -5.25 -8.31
N PHE A 654 -30.04 -5.83 -8.81
CA PHE A 654 -29.64 -7.21 -8.58
C PHE A 654 -28.23 -7.23 -8.01
N CYS A 655 -28.12 -7.37 -6.70
CA CYS A 655 -26.85 -7.41 -5.98
C CYS A 655 -26.46 -8.86 -5.71
N VAL A 656 -25.19 -9.19 -5.87
CA VAL A 656 -24.61 -10.46 -5.44
C VAL A 656 -23.53 -10.17 -4.42
N GLY A 657 -23.54 -10.89 -3.29
CA GLY A 657 -22.55 -10.67 -2.25
C GLY A 657 -22.50 -11.75 -1.20
N ASP A 658 -21.52 -11.65 -0.32
CA ASP A 658 -21.30 -12.56 0.80
C ASP A 658 -20.85 -11.77 2.03
N ASP A 659 -21.77 -11.52 2.98
CA ASP A 659 -21.48 -10.80 4.22
C ASP A 659 -20.36 -11.46 5.04
N TRP A 660 -20.15 -12.77 4.91
CA TRP A 660 -19.07 -13.49 5.57
C TRP A 660 -17.69 -13.20 4.95
N GLN A 661 -17.65 -12.56 3.78
CA GLN A 661 -16.43 -12.14 3.06
C GLN A 661 -16.28 -10.61 3.00
N SER A 662 -16.98 -9.86 3.86
CA SER A 662 -16.78 -8.42 4.03
C SER A 662 -15.54 -8.17 4.89
N ILE A 663 -14.42 -7.82 4.26
CA ILE A 663 -13.09 -7.69 4.89
C ILE A 663 -12.37 -6.39 4.52
N TYR A 664 -13.08 -5.44 3.92
CA TYR A 664 -12.56 -4.13 3.53
C TYR A 664 -13.16 -3.00 4.38
N GLY A 665 -13.52 -3.29 5.64
CA GLY A 665 -14.04 -2.29 6.58
C GLY A 665 -13.04 -1.15 6.80
N PHE A 666 -11.74 -1.45 6.83
CA PHE A 666 -10.66 -0.46 6.86
C PHE A 666 -10.59 0.46 5.62
N ARG A 667 -11.19 0.05 4.49
CA ARG A 667 -11.36 0.89 3.28
C ARG A 667 -12.73 1.59 3.24
N GLY A 668 -13.49 1.53 4.33
CA GLY A 668 -14.80 2.16 4.46
C GLY A 668 -15.98 1.29 4.03
N SER A 669 -15.78 0.03 3.62
CA SER A 669 -16.90 -0.88 3.34
C SER A 669 -17.78 -1.05 4.57
N ASN A 670 -19.08 -1.21 4.36
CA ASN A 670 -20.06 -1.34 5.43
C ASN A 670 -20.92 -2.59 5.23
N VAL A 671 -20.62 -3.63 6.03
CA VAL A 671 -21.30 -4.93 5.97
C VAL A 671 -22.81 -4.82 6.27
N ASP A 672 -23.23 -3.78 6.98
CA ASP A 672 -24.63 -3.52 7.32
C ASP A 672 -25.52 -3.41 6.06
N TYR A 673 -24.99 -2.88 4.95
CA TYR A 673 -25.74 -2.83 3.70
C TYR A 673 -26.10 -4.20 3.14
N THR A 674 -25.29 -5.22 3.43
CA THR A 674 -25.58 -6.61 3.04
C THR A 674 -26.44 -7.31 4.09
N VAL A 675 -26.10 -7.15 5.37
CA VAL A 675 -26.83 -7.81 6.48
C VAL A 675 -28.27 -7.29 6.58
N ASN A 676 -28.44 -5.97 6.52
CA ASN A 676 -29.71 -5.27 6.65
C ASN A 676 -30.22 -4.72 5.31
N PHE A 677 -29.94 -5.42 4.20
CA PHE A 677 -30.30 -4.99 2.84
C PHE A 677 -31.76 -4.52 2.69
N LYS A 678 -32.69 -5.21 3.35
CA LYS A 678 -34.14 -4.88 3.32
C LYS A 678 -34.47 -3.52 3.94
N ASN A 679 -33.66 -3.05 4.89
CA ASN A 679 -33.84 -1.74 5.53
C ASN A 679 -33.34 -0.62 4.61
N HIS A 680 -32.35 -0.91 3.76
CA HIS A 680 -31.71 0.06 2.87
C HIS A 680 -32.38 0.18 1.50
N PHE A 681 -33.08 -0.86 1.05
CA PHE A 681 -33.80 -0.89 -0.23
C PHE A 681 -35.24 -1.35 -0.04
N LYS A 682 -36.20 -0.43 -0.23
CA LYS A 682 -37.63 -0.71 -0.09
C LYS A 682 -38.10 -1.80 -1.07
N GLY A 683 -38.89 -2.75 -0.56
CA GLY A 683 -39.41 -3.86 -1.35
C GLY A 683 -38.35 -4.92 -1.71
N ALA A 684 -37.23 -4.96 -0.97
CA ALA A 684 -36.16 -5.89 -1.25
C ALA A 684 -36.41 -7.32 -0.78
N GLU A 685 -35.93 -8.23 -1.61
CA GLU A 685 -35.93 -9.66 -1.38
C GLU A 685 -34.50 -10.19 -1.28
N VAL A 686 -34.34 -11.34 -0.64
CA VAL A 686 -33.04 -12.00 -0.44
C VAL A 686 -33.18 -13.45 -0.84
N VAL A 687 -32.33 -13.90 -1.77
CA VAL A 687 -32.20 -15.32 -2.16
C VAL A 687 -30.84 -15.81 -1.69
N LYS A 688 -30.78 -17.00 -1.09
CA LYS A 688 -29.55 -17.56 -0.53
C LYS A 688 -28.97 -18.63 -1.46
N LEU A 689 -27.67 -18.56 -1.74
CA LEU A 689 -26.93 -19.64 -2.41
C LEU A 689 -26.05 -20.36 -1.38
N THR A 690 -26.45 -21.57 -1.00
CA THR A 690 -25.85 -22.31 0.12
C THR A 690 -24.94 -23.44 -0.31
N LYS A 691 -25.05 -23.92 -1.56
CA LYS A 691 -24.20 -25.01 -2.07
C LYS A 691 -22.81 -24.53 -2.46
N ASN A 692 -21.75 -25.07 -1.85
CA ASN A 692 -20.35 -24.83 -2.20
C ASN A 692 -19.82 -25.92 -3.14
N TYR A 693 -19.31 -25.50 -4.31
CA TYR A 693 -18.77 -26.40 -5.34
C TYR A 693 -17.24 -26.50 -5.32
N ARG A 694 -16.58 -25.71 -4.46
CA ARG A 694 -15.13 -25.50 -4.47
C ARG A 694 -14.39 -26.46 -3.54
N SER A 695 -14.81 -26.49 -2.28
CA SER A 695 -14.02 -26.97 -1.15
C SER A 695 -14.53 -28.30 -0.62
N MET A 696 -13.63 -29.10 -0.04
CA MET A 696 -14.00 -30.34 0.65
C MET A 696 -14.95 -30.08 1.84
N PRO A 697 -15.82 -31.05 2.19
CA PRO A 697 -16.78 -30.90 3.28
C PRO A 697 -16.18 -30.42 4.60
N THR A 698 -15.04 -30.96 5.01
CA THR A 698 -14.36 -30.58 6.25
C THR A 698 -13.92 -29.11 6.30
N ILE A 699 -13.47 -28.56 5.17
CA ILE A 699 -13.07 -27.15 5.03
C ILE A 699 -14.31 -26.25 5.09
N VAL A 700 -15.39 -26.63 4.39
CA VAL A 700 -16.67 -25.89 4.42
C VAL A 700 -17.24 -25.85 5.83
N GLU A 701 -17.26 -26.99 6.52
CA GLU A 701 -17.74 -27.09 7.89
C GLU A 701 -16.87 -26.29 8.87
N ALA A 702 -15.54 -26.33 8.74
CA ALA A 702 -14.66 -25.50 9.56
C ALA A 702 -14.96 -24.00 9.37
N GLY A 703 -15.19 -23.56 8.13
CA GLY A 703 -15.61 -22.20 7.81
C GLY A 703 -16.95 -21.82 8.44
N ASN A 704 -17.97 -22.69 8.34
CA ASN A 704 -19.27 -22.48 8.99
C ASN A 704 -19.14 -22.33 10.51
N HIS A 705 -18.27 -23.13 11.15
CA HIS A 705 -18.03 -23.05 12.59
C HIS A 705 -17.36 -21.74 13.01
N VAL A 706 -16.28 -21.32 12.35
CA VAL A 706 -15.59 -20.06 12.65
C VAL A 706 -16.55 -18.88 12.52
N ILE A 707 -17.30 -18.80 11.41
CA ILE A 707 -18.18 -17.65 11.18
C ILE A 707 -19.42 -17.64 12.07
N SER A 708 -19.77 -18.77 12.69
CA SER A 708 -20.92 -18.85 13.60
C SER A 708 -20.77 -17.98 14.85
N TYR A 709 -19.53 -17.66 15.23
CA TYR A 709 -19.21 -16.77 16.36
C TYR A 709 -19.46 -15.28 16.07
N ASN A 710 -19.65 -14.90 14.81
CA ASN A 710 -20.08 -13.54 14.48
C ASN A 710 -21.58 -13.38 14.77
N GLU A 711 -21.95 -12.27 15.40
CA GLU A 711 -23.34 -11.93 15.67
C GLU A 711 -23.93 -11.06 14.55
N HIS A 712 -23.18 -10.09 14.05
CA HIS A 712 -23.64 -9.21 12.97
C HIS A 712 -23.41 -9.87 11.60
N LYS A 713 -24.22 -10.87 11.29
CA LYS A 713 -24.20 -11.61 10.02
C LYS A 713 -25.62 -12.01 9.60
N VAL A 714 -25.79 -12.40 8.35
CA VAL A 714 -26.98 -13.12 7.93
C VAL A 714 -26.80 -14.60 8.23
N ASP A 715 -27.75 -15.19 8.94
CA ASP A 715 -27.71 -16.62 9.22
C ASP A 715 -27.94 -17.43 7.94
N LYS A 716 -26.93 -18.21 7.58
CA LYS A 716 -26.92 -19.19 6.50
C LYS A 716 -26.00 -20.33 6.89
N THR A 717 -26.13 -21.46 6.23
CA THR A 717 -25.21 -22.60 6.39
C THR A 717 -24.77 -23.02 5.00
N VAL A 718 -23.47 -23.08 4.77
CA VAL A 718 -22.93 -23.47 3.46
C VAL A 718 -22.73 -24.98 3.44
N LEU A 719 -23.22 -25.66 2.42
CA LEU A 719 -23.17 -27.11 2.28
C LEU A 719 -22.22 -27.48 1.15
N ALA A 720 -21.27 -28.37 1.41
CA ALA A 720 -20.36 -28.86 0.37
C ALA A 720 -21.11 -29.75 -0.64
N HIS A 721 -20.82 -29.55 -1.93
CA HIS A 721 -21.31 -30.41 -3.01
C HIS A 721 -20.41 -31.63 -3.23
N LYS A 722 -19.10 -31.48 -2.97
CA LYS A 722 -18.12 -32.57 -3.07
C LYS A 722 -18.37 -33.63 -1.99
N GLU A 723 -18.07 -34.88 -2.30
CA GLU A 723 -18.05 -35.98 -1.33
C GLU A 723 -16.61 -36.28 -0.89
N GLY A 724 -16.43 -36.84 0.32
CA GLY A 724 -15.13 -37.20 0.89
C GLY A 724 -14.78 -36.44 2.17
N GLN A 725 -13.67 -36.84 2.80
CA GLN A 725 -13.15 -36.18 4.01
C GLN A 725 -11.62 -36.11 3.95
N THR A 726 -11.08 -34.91 3.80
CA THR A 726 -9.67 -34.58 4.08
C THR A 726 -9.58 -33.90 5.43
N LYS A 727 -8.63 -34.26 6.29
CA LYS A 727 -8.46 -33.57 7.57
C LYS A 727 -7.67 -32.28 7.38
N ILE A 728 -8.01 -31.26 8.16
CA ILE A 728 -7.25 -30.01 8.23
C ILE A 728 -5.96 -30.27 9.01
N HIS A 729 -4.81 -29.99 8.42
CA HIS A 729 -3.51 -30.20 9.03
C HIS A 729 -3.17 -29.02 9.94
N LEU A 730 -3.01 -29.27 11.23
CA LEU A 730 -2.55 -28.26 12.18
C LEU A 730 -1.13 -28.59 12.64
N TYR A 731 -0.19 -27.68 12.37
CA TYR A 731 1.17 -27.76 12.87
C TYR A 731 1.48 -26.56 13.77
N ALA A 732 2.07 -26.86 14.93
CA ALA A 732 2.56 -25.85 15.86
C ALA A 732 4.06 -26.04 16.05
N GLY A 733 4.86 -25.21 15.39
CA GLY A 733 6.31 -25.17 15.51
C GLY A 733 6.75 -24.72 16.90
N LYS A 734 7.98 -25.08 17.29
CA LYS A 734 8.62 -24.53 18.50
C LYS A 734 9.00 -23.05 18.32
N ASP A 735 9.22 -22.64 17.08
CA ASP A 735 9.62 -21.33 16.60
C ASP A 735 9.20 -21.25 15.11
N GLU A 736 9.40 -20.08 14.49
CA GLU A 736 9.03 -19.86 13.10
C GLU A 736 9.92 -20.64 12.11
N VAL A 737 11.18 -20.91 12.48
CA VAL A 737 12.09 -21.72 11.66
C VAL A 737 11.54 -23.14 11.49
N ALA A 738 11.06 -23.75 12.57
CA ALA A 738 10.43 -25.07 12.52
C ALA A 738 9.13 -25.08 11.70
N ASN A 739 8.42 -23.96 11.59
CA ASN A 739 7.26 -23.82 10.69
C ASN A 739 7.72 -23.77 9.23
N VAL A 740 8.75 -22.98 8.91
CA VAL A 740 9.33 -22.90 7.56
C VAL A 740 9.78 -24.26 7.07
N GLU A 741 10.53 -25.01 7.88
CA GLU A 741 10.98 -26.38 7.56
C GLU A 741 9.79 -27.31 7.28
N TYR A 742 8.77 -27.30 8.15
CA TYR A 742 7.58 -28.11 7.98
C TYR A 742 6.81 -27.78 6.69
N VAL A 743 6.63 -26.49 6.39
CA VAL A 743 5.94 -26.07 5.17
C VAL A 743 6.75 -26.46 3.93
N ALA A 744 8.07 -26.30 3.93
CA ALA A 744 8.92 -26.73 2.82
C ALA A 744 8.81 -28.25 2.56
N ASP A 745 8.83 -29.07 3.61
CA ASP A 745 8.66 -30.53 3.48
C ASP A 745 7.25 -30.90 2.99
N ALA A 746 6.21 -30.24 3.48
CA ALA A 746 4.84 -30.44 3.01
C ALA A 746 4.69 -30.07 1.53
N VAL A 747 5.30 -28.96 1.08
CA VAL A 747 5.29 -28.56 -0.33
C VAL A 747 5.98 -29.61 -1.20
N ARG A 748 7.13 -30.15 -0.79
CA ARG A 748 7.80 -31.24 -1.52
C ARG A 748 6.91 -32.48 -1.65
N GLN A 749 6.26 -32.89 -0.57
CA GLN A 749 5.34 -34.03 -0.58
C GLN A 749 4.15 -33.79 -1.51
N LEU A 750 3.63 -32.56 -1.58
CA LEU A 750 2.57 -32.22 -2.52
C LEU A 750 3.07 -32.30 -3.97
N TYR A 751 4.30 -31.87 -4.27
CA TYR A 751 4.91 -32.05 -5.61
C TYR A 751 5.10 -33.51 -5.99
N GLU A 752 5.45 -34.38 -5.03
CA GLU A 752 5.47 -35.83 -5.25
C GLU A 752 4.07 -36.41 -5.53
N GLN A 753 3.00 -35.72 -5.12
CA GLN A 753 1.59 -36.07 -5.35
C GLN A 753 0.98 -35.36 -6.57
N ASP A 754 1.80 -34.89 -7.52
CA ASP A 754 1.36 -34.23 -8.76
C ASP A 754 0.58 -32.93 -8.52
N TYR A 755 0.89 -32.21 -7.44
CA TYR A 755 0.52 -30.79 -7.31
C TYR A 755 1.52 -29.95 -8.11
N GLN A 756 1.02 -28.94 -8.81
CA GLN A 756 1.85 -27.94 -9.46
C GLN A 756 2.01 -26.70 -8.57
N LYS A 757 2.93 -25.79 -8.91
CA LYS A 757 3.13 -24.57 -8.11
C LYS A 757 1.88 -23.68 -8.05
N GLU A 758 1.05 -23.72 -9.09
CA GLU A 758 -0.25 -23.01 -9.15
C GLU A 758 -1.32 -23.66 -8.28
N ASP A 759 -1.14 -24.92 -7.88
CA ASP A 759 -2.05 -25.65 -7.01
C ASP A 759 -1.79 -25.37 -5.52
N ILE A 760 -0.70 -24.69 -5.19
CA ILE A 760 -0.26 -24.42 -3.82
C ILE A 760 -0.23 -22.91 -3.56
N LEU A 761 -0.96 -22.47 -2.53
CA LEU A 761 -1.02 -21.07 -2.12
C LEU A 761 -0.66 -20.89 -0.64
N ILE A 762 0.35 -20.06 -0.38
CA ILE A 762 0.73 -19.66 0.98
C ILE A 762 0.09 -18.29 1.30
N LEU A 763 -0.73 -18.28 2.34
CA LEU A 763 -1.42 -17.10 2.84
C LEU A 763 -0.76 -16.58 4.10
N HIS A 764 -0.46 -15.28 4.11
CA HIS A 764 0.15 -14.58 5.22
C HIS A 764 -0.61 -13.29 5.53
N ARG A 765 -0.48 -12.76 6.76
CA ARG A 765 -1.17 -11.52 7.16
C ARG A 765 -0.53 -10.29 6.50
N ARG A 766 0.79 -10.17 6.61
CA ARG A 766 1.62 -9.08 6.09
C ARG A 766 2.71 -9.64 5.19
N SER A 767 3.19 -8.84 4.24
CA SER A 767 4.26 -9.29 3.33
C SER A 767 5.57 -9.65 4.06
N ALA A 768 5.83 -9.01 5.21
CA ALA A 768 7.00 -9.30 6.03
C ALA A 768 6.98 -10.73 6.63
N ASP A 769 5.79 -11.30 6.88
CA ASP A 769 5.66 -12.62 7.51
C ASP A 769 6.12 -13.75 6.56
N TYR A 770 6.15 -13.49 5.25
CA TYR A 770 6.63 -14.43 4.24
C TYR A 770 8.14 -14.37 3.97
N ALA A 771 8.85 -13.35 4.48
CA ALA A 771 10.25 -13.11 4.13
C ALA A 771 11.17 -14.30 4.46
N LEU A 772 10.97 -14.93 5.63
CA LEU A 772 11.71 -16.12 6.04
C LEU A 772 11.44 -17.34 5.14
N TYR A 773 10.17 -17.56 4.77
CA TYR A 773 9.78 -18.63 3.86
C TYR A 773 10.38 -18.43 2.47
N TYR A 774 10.35 -17.18 1.96
CA TYR A 774 10.89 -16.84 0.65
C TYR A 774 12.38 -17.18 0.53
N GLU A 775 13.21 -16.75 1.49
CA GLU A 775 14.65 -17.03 1.46
C GLU A 775 14.92 -18.54 1.52
N TYR A 776 14.25 -19.27 2.44
CA TYR A 776 14.43 -20.72 2.57
C TYR A 776 13.95 -21.49 1.34
N PHE A 777 12.82 -21.11 0.76
CA PHE A 777 12.26 -21.76 -0.43
C PHE A 777 13.17 -21.57 -1.63
N LYS A 778 13.74 -20.38 -1.79
CA LYS A 778 14.71 -20.07 -2.82
C LYS A 778 15.99 -20.92 -2.68
N GLU A 779 16.51 -21.09 -1.46
CA GLU A 779 17.65 -21.99 -1.19
C GLU A 779 17.34 -23.44 -1.55
N MET A 780 16.10 -23.87 -1.35
CA MET A 780 15.62 -25.23 -1.61
C MET A 780 15.10 -25.45 -3.05
N GLY A 781 15.11 -24.42 -3.90
CA GLY A 781 14.57 -24.50 -5.27
C GLY A 781 13.05 -24.72 -5.33
N LEU A 782 12.31 -24.30 -4.30
CA LEU A 782 10.85 -24.39 -4.25
C LEU A 782 10.20 -23.10 -4.75
N GLU A 783 9.36 -23.20 -5.76
CA GLU A 783 8.52 -22.09 -6.24
C GLU A 783 7.07 -22.35 -5.85
N VAL A 784 6.38 -21.44 -5.17
CA VAL A 784 4.93 -21.56 -4.87
C VAL A 784 4.23 -20.22 -5.02
N GLN A 785 2.91 -20.22 -5.15
CA GLN A 785 2.14 -18.98 -5.06
C GLN A 785 2.04 -18.52 -3.59
N HIS A 786 2.09 -17.21 -3.38
CA HIS A 786 1.84 -16.63 -2.07
C HIS A 786 1.09 -15.30 -2.19
N SER A 787 0.32 -14.95 -1.16
CA SER A 787 -0.39 -13.66 -1.11
C SER A 787 -0.73 -13.30 0.33
N THR A 788 -0.97 -12.00 0.55
CA THR A 788 -1.64 -11.59 1.79
C THR A 788 -3.09 -12.10 1.80
N ILE A 789 -3.67 -12.39 2.97
CA ILE A 789 -5.06 -12.87 3.03
C ILE A 789 -6.03 -11.88 2.36
N HIS A 790 -5.85 -10.57 2.55
CA HIS A 790 -6.65 -9.54 1.88
C HIS A 790 -6.48 -9.55 0.35
N GLY A 791 -5.26 -9.81 -0.13
CA GLY A 791 -4.94 -9.91 -1.55
C GLY A 791 -5.36 -11.23 -2.19
N ALA A 792 -5.64 -12.25 -1.37
CA ALA A 792 -6.09 -13.56 -1.83
C ALA A 792 -7.60 -13.64 -2.10
N LYS A 793 -8.35 -12.57 -1.86
CA LYS A 793 -9.77 -12.52 -2.23
C LYS A 793 -9.90 -12.67 -3.75
N GLY A 794 -10.60 -13.71 -4.17
CA GLY A 794 -10.73 -14.14 -5.58
C GLY A 794 -9.76 -15.25 -6.00
N LEU A 795 -8.65 -15.45 -5.28
CA LEU A 795 -7.76 -16.61 -5.50
C LEU A 795 -8.34 -17.88 -4.87
N GLU A 796 -7.84 -19.02 -5.30
CA GLU A 796 -8.14 -20.35 -4.77
C GLU A 796 -7.06 -21.34 -5.22
N ALA A 797 -6.75 -22.34 -4.40
CA ALA A 797 -5.72 -23.34 -4.68
C ALA A 797 -6.13 -24.71 -4.15
N ARG A 798 -5.55 -25.79 -4.68
CA ARG A 798 -5.82 -27.16 -4.19
C ARG A 798 -5.33 -27.32 -2.76
N ALA A 799 -4.12 -26.87 -2.47
CA ALA A 799 -3.54 -26.82 -1.13
C ALA A 799 -3.31 -25.37 -0.68
N VAL A 800 -3.73 -25.04 0.54
CA VAL A 800 -3.51 -23.71 1.13
C VAL A 800 -2.83 -23.81 2.48
N PHE A 801 -1.81 -23.00 2.69
CA PHE A 801 -1.12 -22.83 3.97
C PHE A 801 -1.50 -21.46 4.57
N ILE A 802 -1.98 -21.43 5.81
CA ILE A 802 -2.28 -20.19 6.53
C ILE A 802 -1.24 -20.00 7.63
N LEU A 803 -0.39 -18.99 7.44
CA LEU A 803 0.71 -18.64 8.35
C LEU A 803 0.22 -17.73 9.49
N GLY A 804 1.01 -17.66 10.58
CA GLY A 804 0.85 -16.65 11.63
C GLY A 804 -0.36 -16.86 12.57
N LEU A 805 -0.86 -18.10 12.74
CA LEU A 805 -1.98 -18.39 13.65
C LEU A 805 -1.51 -18.46 15.10
N HIS A 806 -1.10 -17.32 15.65
CA HIS A 806 -0.67 -17.12 17.04
C HIS A 806 -1.20 -15.80 17.60
N ASP A 807 -1.25 -15.66 18.92
CA ASP A 807 -1.76 -14.45 19.60
C ASP A 807 -0.66 -13.39 19.83
N MET A 808 0.61 -13.67 19.51
CA MET A 808 1.69 -12.67 19.62
C MET A 808 1.52 -11.50 18.62
N PRO A 809 2.07 -10.30 18.89
CA PRO A 809 1.97 -9.14 18.01
C PRO A 809 2.30 -9.43 16.54
N GLY A 810 1.42 -9.02 15.62
CA GLY A 810 1.50 -9.36 14.20
C GLY A 810 0.97 -10.73 13.81
N GLY A 811 0.42 -11.47 14.78
CA GLY A 811 -0.25 -12.75 14.57
C GLY A 811 -1.69 -12.61 14.05
N PHE A 812 -2.51 -13.62 14.29
CA PHE A 812 -3.85 -13.68 13.76
C PHE A 812 -4.81 -14.36 14.75
N PRO A 813 -5.84 -13.66 15.29
CA PRO A 813 -6.27 -12.31 14.92
C PRO A 813 -5.30 -11.21 15.35
N GLU A 814 -5.35 -10.06 14.67
CA GLU A 814 -4.71 -8.83 15.11
C GLU A 814 -5.74 -7.69 15.10
N VAL A 815 -6.29 -7.37 16.27
CA VAL A 815 -7.29 -6.32 16.38
C VAL A 815 -6.61 -4.98 16.62
N TRP A 816 -6.56 -4.16 15.58
CA TRP A 816 -6.09 -2.78 15.71
C TRP A 816 -7.26 -1.93 16.18
N SER A 817 -7.28 -1.56 17.46
CA SER A 817 -8.15 -0.47 17.90
C SER A 817 -7.79 0.77 17.08
N THR A 818 -8.73 1.27 16.28
CA THR A 818 -8.50 2.46 15.46
C THR A 818 -8.10 3.61 16.37
N ASP A 819 -7.10 4.39 15.98
CA ASP A 819 -6.65 5.56 16.74
C ASP A 819 -7.85 6.48 17.03
N ARG A 820 -7.93 7.08 18.24
CA ARG A 820 -8.99 8.01 18.64
C ARG A 820 -9.28 9.10 17.60
N ILE A 821 -8.27 9.53 16.83
CA ILE A 821 -8.48 10.49 15.72
C ILE A 821 -9.49 9.94 14.68
N TYR A 822 -9.49 8.64 14.40
CA TYR A 822 -10.45 8.00 13.49
C TYR A 822 -11.77 7.65 14.19
N GLN A 823 -11.72 7.30 15.47
CA GLN A 823 -12.93 6.95 16.26
C GLN A 823 -13.92 8.11 16.39
N LEU A 824 -13.46 9.37 16.26
CA LEU A 824 -14.34 10.54 16.20
C LEU A 824 -15.27 10.53 14.97
N ILE A 825 -14.82 9.90 13.88
CA ILE A 825 -15.53 9.79 12.60
C ILE A 825 -16.38 8.53 12.59
N LYS A 826 -15.76 7.39 12.89
CA LYS A 826 -16.42 6.08 12.91
C LYS A 826 -16.02 5.34 14.17
N THR A 827 -16.95 5.21 15.11
CA THR A 827 -16.73 4.46 16.34
C THR A 827 -16.55 2.99 15.99
N THR A 828 -15.45 2.40 16.44
CA THR A 828 -15.20 0.98 16.28
C THR A 828 -15.17 0.32 17.64
N ASP A 829 -16.05 -0.67 17.85
CA ASP A 829 -16.02 -1.53 19.03
C ASP A 829 -15.15 -2.77 18.77
N LEU A 830 -14.48 -3.26 19.81
CA LEU A 830 -13.62 -4.44 19.79
C LEU A 830 -14.34 -5.65 19.20
N LYS A 831 -15.63 -5.81 19.53
CA LYS A 831 -16.45 -6.90 19.01
C LYS A 831 -16.55 -6.87 17.49
N ALA A 832 -16.83 -5.72 16.91
CA ALA A 832 -16.94 -5.56 15.46
C ALA A 832 -15.61 -5.84 14.74
N LEU A 833 -14.49 -5.41 15.33
CA LEU A 833 -13.15 -5.72 14.82
C LEU A 833 -12.84 -7.21 14.86
N MET A 834 -13.14 -7.87 15.97
CA MET A 834 -13.00 -9.32 16.10
C MET A 834 -13.86 -10.06 15.07
N GLU A 835 -15.07 -9.57 14.78
CA GLU A 835 -15.90 -10.15 13.73
C GLU A 835 -15.29 -9.99 12.33
N GLU A 836 -14.67 -8.84 12.03
CA GLU A 836 -13.97 -8.62 10.75
C GLU A 836 -12.73 -9.53 10.64
N GLU A 837 -11.95 -9.70 11.71
CA GLU A 837 -10.84 -10.65 11.74
C GLU A 837 -11.32 -12.11 11.53
N ARG A 838 -12.48 -12.50 12.08
CA ARG A 838 -13.10 -13.81 11.77
C ARG A 838 -13.55 -13.94 10.31
N ARG A 839 -14.12 -12.88 9.71
CA ARG A 839 -14.45 -12.86 8.28
C ARG A 839 -13.18 -13.03 7.44
N LEU A 840 -12.08 -12.41 7.86
CA LEU A 840 -10.80 -12.59 7.20
C LEU A 840 -10.27 -14.02 7.34
N PHE A 841 -10.43 -14.66 8.50
CA PHE A 841 -10.06 -16.05 8.68
C PHE A 841 -10.91 -16.97 7.82
N TYR A 842 -12.21 -16.73 7.77
CA TYR A 842 -13.15 -17.42 6.89
C TYR A 842 -12.74 -17.29 5.42
N VAL A 843 -12.33 -16.10 4.98
CA VAL A 843 -11.80 -15.89 3.62
C VAL A 843 -10.57 -16.76 3.38
N ALA A 844 -9.61 -16.80 4.32
CA ALA A 844 -8.40 -17.63 4.23
C ALA A 844 -8.72 -19.13 4.11
N ILE A 845 -9.57 -19.65 5.01
CA ILE A 845 -10.01 -21.07 5.00
C ILE A 845 -10.65 -21.42 3.65
N THR A 846 -11.52 -20.55 3.14
CA THR A 846 -12.30 -20.80 1.91
C THR A 846 -11.52 -20.60 0.61
N ARG A 847 -10.22 -20.32 0.69
CA ARG A 847 -9.31 -20.37 -0.48
C ARG A 847 -8.93 -21.81 -0.85
N ALA A 848 -8.98 -22.74 0.12
CA ALA A 848 -8.58 -24.12 -0.07
C ALA A 848 -9.67 -24.95 -0.79
N LYS A 849 -9.28 -25.73 -1.80
CA LYS A 849 -10.17 -26.69 -2.47
C LYS A 849 -10.10 -28.07 -1.83
N ASP A 850 -8.90 -28.59 -1.59
CA ASP A 850 -8.67 -30.00 -1.25
C ASP A 850 -7.97 -30.15 0.11
N GLU A 851 -6.84 -29.46 0.30
CA GLU A 851 -5.99 -29.54 1.50
C GLU A 851 -5.83 -28.17 2.19
N LEU A 852 -5.94 -28.15 3.52
CA LEU A 852 -5.76 -26.94 4.33
C LEU A 852 -4.75 -27.19 5.45
N PHE A 853 -3.72 -26.35 5.49
CA PHE A 853 -2.66 -26.36 6.48
C PHE A 853 -2.74 -25.08 7.33
N LEU A 854 -2.81 -25.25 8.65
CA LEU A 854 -2.86 -24.19 9.65
C LEU A 854 -1.54 -24.19 10.44
N LEU A 855 -0.80 -23.08 10.41
CA LEU A 855 0.52 -22.96 11.01
C LEU A 855 0.48 -22.02 12.22
N SER A 856 0.90 -22.55 13.36
CA SER A 856 0.88 -21.89 14.67
C SER A 856 2.23 -22.01 15.37
N ILE A 857 2.38 -21.40 16.55
CA ILE A 857 3.58 -21.50 17.39
C ILE A 857 3.17 -22.07 18.75
N LYS A 858 3.95 -23.03 19.26
CA LYS A 858 3.72 -23.63 20.57
C LYS A 858 3.78 -22.57 21.67
N GLY A 859 2.79 -22.60 22.56
CA GLY A 859 2.73 -21.72 23.73
C GLY A 859 1.91 -20.44 23.51
N SER A 860 1.62 -20.05 22.27
CA SER A 860 0.72 -18.93 21.96
C SER A 860 -0.12 -19.21 20.71
N PRO A 861 -0.98 -20.25 20.72
CA PRO A 861 -1.82 -20.57 19.57
C PRO A 861 -2.97 -19.56 19.41
N SER A 862 -3.32 -19.23 18.17
CA SER A 862 -4.45 -18.35 17.87
C SER A 862 -5.75 -18.79 18.55
N ALA A 863 -6.48 -17.84 19.13
CA ALA A 863 -7.83 -18.07 19.66
C ALA A 863 -8.79 -18.69 18.61
N PHE A 864 -8.66 -18.34 17.32
CA PHE A 864 -9.52 -18.86 16.26
C PHE A 864 -9.34 -20.35 15.98
N LEU A 865 -8.19 -20.94 16.35
CA LEU A 865 -7.99 -22.39 16.22
C LEU A 865 -8.92 -23.19 17.14
N THR A 866 -9.38 -22.58 18.23
CA THR A 866 -10.32 -23.21 19.17
C THR A 866 -11.74 -23.25 18.66
N GLU A 867 -12.07 -22.37 17.71
CA GLU A 867 -13.38 -22.27 17.07
C GLU A 867 -13.61 -23.37 16.03
N ILE A 868 -12.54 -24.05 15.58
CA ILE A 868 -12.61 -25.19 14.66
C ILE A 868 -12.77 -26.50 15.46
N PRO A 869 -13.85 -27.29 15.24
CA PRO A 869 -14.03 -28.57 15.92
C PRO A 869 -12.87 -29.53 15.70
N SER A 870 -12.37 -30.12 16.80
CA SER A 870 -11.20 -31.01 16.75
C SER A 870 -11.39 -32.26 15.87
N LYS A 871 -12.63 -32.66 15.58
CA LYS A 871 -12.95 -33.78 14.67
C LYS A 871 -12.50 -33.51 13.23
N TYR A 872 -12.37 -32.25 12.82
CA TYR A 872 -11.95 -31.86 11.48
C TYR A 872 -10.41 -31.71 11.35
N ILE A 873 -9.67 -31.77 12.47
CA ILE A 873 -8.23 -31.51 12.50
C ILE A 873 -7.44 -32.83 12.62
N SER A 874 -6.42 -33.03 11.78
CA SER A 874 -5.40 -34.06 11.97
C SER A 874 -4.34 -33.55 12.96
N LYS A 875 -4.32 -34.10 14.18
CA LYS A 875 -3.33 -33.69 15.19
C LYS A 875 -2.08 -34.58 15.10
N SER A 876 -0.97 -34.02 14.62
CA SER A 876 0.37 -34.62 14.80
C SER A 876 0.97 -34.35 16.20
N LYS A 877 0.38 -33.45 17.01
CA LYS A 877 0.62 -33.30 18.47
C LYS A 877 -0.52 -32.48 19.10
N LYS A 878 -0.94 -32.82 20.33
CA LYS A 878 -1.94 -32.03 21.08
C LYS A 878 -1.37 -30.63 21.36
N VAL A 879 -1.94 -29.60 20.73
CA VAL A 879 -1.74 -28.21 21.15
C VAL A 879 -2.51 -28.02 22.46
N ALA A 880 -1.77 -27.83 23.56
CA ALA A 880 -2.36 -27.38 24.81
C ALA A 880 -2.66 -25.89 24.66
N LEU A 881 -3.94 -25.54 24.70
CA LEU A 881 -4.41 -24.17 24.67
C LEU A 881 -4.21 -23.57 26.07
N LEU A 882 -3.50 -22.45 26.16
CA LEU A 882 -3.61 -21.59 27.34
C LEU A 882 -4.99 -20.92 27.27
N LYS A 883 -5.71 -20.90 28.39
CA LYS A 883 -6.99 -20.18 28.49
C LYS A 883 -6.71 -18.69 28.55
N ASN A 884 -7.33 -17.95 27.62
CA ASN A 884 -7.62 -16.52 27.54
C ASN A 884 -6.67 -15.56 28.28
N GLU A 885 -6.02 -14.70 27.49
CA GLU A 885 -5.52 -13.41 27.96
C GLU A 885 -6.68 -12.58 28.53
N GLN A 886 -6.46 -11.98 29.69
CA GLN A 886 -7.45 -11.12 30.35
C GLN A 886 -7.61 -9.85 29.52
N VAL A 887 -8.85 -9.43 29.26
CA VAL A 887 -9.13 -8.09 28.70
C VAL A 887 -9.17 -7.10 29.86
N TYR A 888 -8.41 -6.02 29.79
CA TYR A 888 -8.30 -5.02 30.85
C TYR A 888 -9.23 -3.87 30.56
N GLN A 889 -9.97 -3.41 31.56
CA GLN A 889 -10.75 -2.19 31.44
C GLN A 889 -9.88 -1.01 31.86
N CYS A 890 -9.67 -0.04 30.98
CA CYS A 890 -8.93 1.17 31.29
C CYS A 890 -9.54 1.87 32.51
N THR A 891 -8.72 2.19 33.51
CA THR A 891 -9.17 2.84 34.74
C THR A 891 -9.64 4.28 34.54
N GLU A 892 -9.19 4.95 33.49
CA GLU A 892 -9.54 6.35 33.18
C GLU A 892 -10.78 6.46 32.29
N CYS A 893 -10.87 5.70 31.19
CA CYS A 893 -11.96 5.82 30.23
C CYS A 893 -12.83 4.58 30.08
N HIS A 894 -12.62 3.58 30.93
CA HIS A 894 -13.41 2.35 30.99
C HIS A 894 -13.48 1.52 29.70
N THR A 895 -12.60 1.80 28.75
CA THR A 895 -12.50 1.08 27.48
C THR A 895 -11.76 -0.24 27.68
N LEU A 896 -12.27 -1.31 27.09
CA LEU A 896 -11.62 -2.61 27.08
C LEU A 896 -10.37 -2.56 26.19
N CYS A 897 -9.22 -2.93 26.75
CA CYS A 897 -7.88 -2.87 26.16
C CYS A 897 -7.18 -4.23 26.31
N GLU A 898 -6.32 -4.58 25.36
CA GLU A 898 -5.49 -5.79 25.42
C GLU A 898 -4.31 -5.63 26.39
N GLN A 899 -3.68 -6.74 26.80
CA GLN A 899 -2.61 -6.78 27.80
C GLN A 899 -1.36 -6.01 27.37
N ASP A 900 -1.09 -5.87 26.07
CA ASP A 900 0.18 -5.38 25.53
C ASP A 900 0.19 -3.88 25.14
N VAL A 901 -0.87 -3.14 25.42
CA VAL A 901 -0.87 -1.69 25.21
C VAL A 901 -0.26 -0.98 26.42
N ASN A 902 0.89 -0.32 26.27
CA ASN A 902 1.49 0.51 27.32
C ASN A 902 0.60 1.70 27.74
N TYR A 903 -0.36 2.06 26.90
CA TYR A 903 -1.33 3.14 27.13
C TYR A 903 -2.68 2.75 26.52
N CYS A 904 -3.78 3.11 27.17
CA CYS A 904 -5.11 2.91 26.63
C CYS A 904 -5.22 3.61 25.25
N PRO A 905 -5.58 2.88 24.17
CA PRO A 905 -5.67 3.47 22.83
C PRO A 905 -6.80 4.49 22.70
N ASN A 906 -7.82 4.40 23.55
CA ASN A 906 -8.90 5.38 23.59
C ASN A 906 -8.49 6.64 24.35
N CYS A 907 -7.77 6.52 25.48
CA CYS A 907 -7.48 7.67 26.34
C CYS A 907 -6.04 8.10 26.58
N GLY A 908 -5.08 7.35 26.07
CA GLY A 908 -3.65 7.59 26.27
C GLY A 908 -3.18 7.43 27.71
N ALA A 909 -4.04 6.96 28.64
CA ALA A 909 -3.65 6.69 30.00
C ALA A 909 -2.66 5.53 30.05
N PRO A 910 -1.51 5.64 30.74
CA PRO A 910 -0.58 4.53 30.88
C PRO A 910 -1.29 3.33 31.53
N ASN A 911 -1.15 2.15 30.94
CA ASN A 911 -1.57 0.92 31.59
C ASN A 911 -0.61 0.69 32.76
N TYR A 912 -1.07 0.99 33.97
CA TYR A 912 -0.40 0.52 35.17
C TYR A 912 -0.74 -0.97 35.30
N PHE A 913 0.21 -1.83 34.95
CA PHE A 913 0.14 -3.26 35.26
C PHE A 913 0.10 -3.49 36.78
#